data_AF-A0A9N9Z937-F1
#
_entry.id   AF-A0A9N9Z937-F1
#
_cell.length_a   1.000
_cell.length_b   1.000
_cell.length_c   1.000
_cell.angle_alpha   90.00
_cell.angle_beta   90.00
_cell.angle_gamma   90.00
#
_symmetry.space_group_name_H-M   'P 1'
#
loop_
_entity.id
_entity.type
_entity.pdbx_description
1 polymer ?
#
loop_
_entity_poly.entity_id
_entity_poly.type
_entity_poly.pdbx_seq_one_letter_code
_entity_poly.pdbx_strand_id
1 'polypeptide(L)'
;MAQSTTSYVDPVTSITFQQFSDSKTGYTFGIALPKNPTTDFIGQITAPITEGYAAVSMSSSMANSYLVVAFPSGESVAASIRLATGYTNPSVITDSGIQLKEIPSGTFVNATSFTYTFLCEGCISGDKAFDPTTETGVMGWALSTTALTDTSSASATLNYHGAGFGGFGVKLTEAQSADYDTWAKLATGTTPTNPGGDTPTNPGNFTTVISNVTYDYIVSGAGAAGIIAAERLAESGASVLLLERGKESLYSSGGRSVMDWNDTATQYDVPSMAYYLSTAADTTEYCTDTASQAGCILGGGTVVNAMMFVRPRAADFDDKWPSGWKWADGVETAAGRLYERTPGTIMASKDGQRYDQGAWDVLSKWLSGIGFSEVNTLEEPEKKHAVYSRPPWMINNGLRAGPVRDYLPLAKALPNFTLQLNSKMLRVIRNGTAATGVEVETSSTTRQIINLKTGGAVVLASGSLSTPRILFNSGIGPEAQIRTVSNGTTKITLPAQADWIELPVGQNLQDHPIYTVSFKTKQPLQALNSSSFTSPSQTDIDLFAQGSGLLAQSGQRLNFWTTVEGSDGITRSIQGTCNSPSSDTVRMKIYLTHGLTSTGSLAITSSGATTFSKDPYLNTAEDREAVLGFMQQLIDYSGKANSTISLASNVTAESLIKDLSPGAHFIGTARMGSSNDGESVVDTNTKVWGMDNLFVVDASMHPDLPTGNTQAIVMVAAEYAVEKILARGNGTGDGTGNGNGSTPTPTPVTTTASATTPTATATGTARPCKSKRRAKKRALKWSDL
;
A
#
# COMPACT_ATOMS: atom_id res chain seq x y z
N MET A 1 12.05 29.56 3.99
CA MET A 1 12.65 28.27 3.56
C MET A 1 14.12 28.49 3.27
N ALA A 2 14.98 27.48 3.44
CA ALA A 2 16.43 27.63 3.30
C ALA A 2 16.95 27.62 1.84
N GLN A 3 16.06 27.34 0.86
CA GLN A 3 16.37 27.33 -0.57
C GLN A 3 15.31 28.17 -1.31
N SER A 4 15.76 29.19 -2.05
CA SER A 4 14.92 30.12 -2.81
C SER A 4 15.51 30.40 -4.19
N THR A 5 14.68 30.76 -5.15
CA THR A 5 15.13 31.15 -6.49
C THR A 5 15.97 32.43 -6.50
N THR A 6 16.83 32.55 -7.50
CA THR A 6 17.61 33.75 -7.83
C THR A 6 17.47 34.09 -9.31
N SER A 7 17.64 35.36 -9.66
CA SER A 7 17.62 35.82 -11.06
C SER A 7 18.70 35.13 -11.89
N TYR A 8 18.32 34.59 -13.05
CA TYR A 8 19.19 33.93 -14.02
C TYR A 8 18.78 34.35 -15.44
N VAL A 9 19.74 34.77 -16.26
CA VAL A 9 19.50 35.07 -17.67
C VAL A 9 20.04 33.91 -18.49
N ASP A 10 19.16 33.23 -19.21
CA ASP A 10 19.55 32.13 -20.07
C ASP A 10 20.39 32.62 -21.24
N PRO A 11 21.65 32.17 -21.41
CA PRO A 11 22.55 32.73 -22.40
C PRO A 11 22.16 32.37 -23.85
N VAL A 12 21.26 31.41 -24.03
CA VAL A 12 20.85 30.93 -25.37
C VAL A 12 19.58 31.64 -25.83
N THR A 13 18.55 31.66 -24.98
CA THR A 13 17.24 32.27 -25.30
C THR A 13 17.15 33.75 -24.90
N SER A 14 18.07 34.24 -24.06
CA SER A 14 18.00 35.56 -23.40
C SER A 14 16.78 35.75 -22.48
N ILE A 15 16.09 34.67 -22.11
CA ILE A 15 14.97 34.73 -21.16
C ILE A 15 15.52 34.94 -19.75
N THR A 16 14.94 35.87 -19.01
CA THR A 16 15.26 36.06 -17.59
C THR A 16 14.30 35.24 -16.75
N PHE A 17 14.84 34.27 -16.01
CA PHE A 17 14.14 33.39 -15.09
C PHE A 17 14.45 33.74 -13.64
N GLN A 18 13.52 33.41 -12.75
CA GLN A 18 13.85 33.07 -11.37
C GLN A 18 14.18 31.58 -11.31
N GLN A 19 15.45 31.25 -11.02
CA GLN A 19 15.97 29.89 -11.08
C GLN A 19 16.30 29.34 -9.70
N PHE A 20 15.87 28.12 -9.44
CA PHE A 20 16.31 27.26 -8.35
C PHE A 20 17.42 26.33 -8.83
N SER A 21 18.41 26.07 -7.98
CA SER A 21 19.48 25.10 -8.23
C SER A 21 19.71 24.25 -6.98
N ASP A 22 19.67 22.93 -7.15
CA ASP A 22 20.05 21.98 -6.10
C ASP A 22 21.56 21.70 -6.17
N SER A 23 22.28 22.05 -5.10
CA SER A 23 23.73 21.94 -5.06
C SER A 23 24.26 20.50 -5.02
N LYS A 24 23.41 19.51 -4.72
CA LYS A 24 23.82 18.10 -4.61
C LYS A 24 23.74 17.39 -5.94
N THR A 25 22.66 17.64 -6.68
CA THR A 25 22.35 16.93 -7.93
C THR A 25 22.65 17.76 -9.17
N GLY A 26 22.80 19.07 -9.03
CA GLY A 26 22.95 19.99 -10.17
C GLY A 26 21.66 20.21 -10.97
N TYR A 27 20.52 19.69 -10.50
CA TYR A 27 19.21 19.99 -11.06
C TYR A 27 18.91 21.49 -10.94
N THR A 28 18.33 22.08 -12.00
CA THR A 28 17.79 23.44 -11.94
C THR A 28 16.38 23.53 -12.53
N PHE A 29 15.60 24.46 -11.97
CA PHE A 29 14.32 24.88 -12.52
C PHE A 29 14.22 26.40 -12.57
N GLY A 30 13.99 26.96 -13.76
CA GLY A 30 13.71 28.38 -13.98
C GLY A 30 12.24 28.63 -14.29
N ILE A 31 11.69 29.74 -13.78
CA ILE A 31 10.34 30.21 -14.12
C ILE A 31 10.32 31.70 -14.48
N ALA A 32 9.56 32.06 -15.52
CA ALA A 32 9.25 33.42 -15.92
C ALA A 32 7.73 33.58 -16.09
N LEU A 33 7.20 34.72 -15.65
CA LEU A 33 5.76 35.02 -15.59
C LEU A 33 5.44 36.33 -16.34
N PRO A 34 4.21 36.51 -16.84
CA PRO A 34 3.76 37.83 -17.28
C PRO A 34 3.56 38.76 -16.08
N LYS A 35 3.49 40.08 -16.33
CA LYS A 35 3.24 41.09 -15.26
C LYS A 35 1.96 40.87 -14.45
N ASN A 36 0.97 40.21 -15.03
CA ASN A 36 -0.28 39.86 -14.37
C ASN A 36 -0.55 38.37 -14.62
N PRO A 37 0.14 37.47 -13.90
CA PRO A 37 0.04 36.04 -14.15
C PRO A 37 -1.35 35.50 -13.85
N THR A 38 -1.92 34.79 -14.83
CA THR A 38 -3.22 34.13 -14.71
C THR A 38 -3.05 32.62 -14.82
N THR A 39 -2.80 32.12 -16.03
CA THR A 39 -2.86 30.69 -16.36
C THR A 39 -1.54 30.12 -16.84
N ASP A 40 -0.61 30.96 -17.30
CA ASP A 40 0.52 30.53 -18.13
C ASP A 40 1.86 30.95 -17.51
N PHE A 41 2.91 30.17 -17.79
CA PHE A 41 4.28 30.52 -17.45
C PHE A 41 5.28 29.92 -18.45
N ILE A 42 6.50 30.46 -18.49
CA ILE A 42 7.63 29.85 -19.19
C ILE A 42 8.52 29.16 -18.17
N GLY A 43 8.81 27.88 -18.38
CA GLY A 43 9.65 27.05 -17.53
C GLY A 43 10.94 26.61 -18.24
N GLN A 44 11.99 26.35 -17.45
CA GLN A 44 13.22 25.71 -17.93
C GLN A 44 13.65 24.64 -16.92
N ILE A 45 13.75 23.39 -17.35
CA ILE A 45 14.30 22.27 -16.57
C ILE A 45 15.68 21.94 -17.12
N THR A 46 16.71 21.92 -16.27
CA THR A 46 18.06 21.46 -16.63
C THR A 46 18.50 20.37 -15.66
N ALA A 47 19.04 19.27 -16.18
CA ALA A 47 19.57 18.20 -15.36
C ALA A 47 20.87 17.63 -15.95
N PRO A 48 21.92 17.42 -15.12
CA PRO A 48 23.21 16.87 -15.55
C PRO A 48 23.16 15.34 -15.64
N ILE A 49 22.23 14.83 -16.46
CA ILE A 49 22.02 13.39 -16.70
C ILE A 49 21.89 13.11 -18.18
N THR A 50 22.33 11.92 -18.60
CA THR A 50 22.14 11.37 -19.96
C THR A 50 21.08 10.28 -20.00
N GLU A 51 20.69 9.76 -18.83
CA GLU A 51 19.68 8.71 -18.65
C GLU A 51 18.80 9.05 -17.45
N GLY A 52 17.52 8.65 -17.51
CA GLY A 52 16.52 8.95 -16.49
C GLY A 52 15.67 10.16 -16.83
N TYR A 53 15.22 10.91 -15.82
CA TYR A 53 14.31 12.04 -16.02
C TYR A 53 14.44 13.10 -14.93
N ALA A 54 13.96 14.30 -15.23
CA ALA A 54 13.81 15.38 -14.29
C ALA A 54 12.38 15.92 -14.31
N ALA A 55 11.88 16.37 -13.17
CA ALA A 55 10.51 16.85 -13.04
C ALA A 55 10.40 18.03 -12.09
N VAL A 56 9.35 18.84 -12.30
CA VAL A 56 8.92 19.91 -11.40
C VAL A 56 7.44 19.71 -11.05
N SER A 57 7.09 19.89 -9.78
CA SER A 57 5.70 19.99 -9.32
C SER A 57 5.32 21.45 -9.13
N MET A 58 4.11 21.81 -9.59
CA MET A 58 3.54 23.15 -9.39
C MET A 58 3.11 23.41 -7.94
N SER A 59 3.36 22.48 -7.01
CA SER A 59 3.23 22.66 -5.57
C SER A 59 4.39 21.99 -4.81
N SER A 60 4.42 22.11 -3.49
CA SER A 60 5.38 21.38 -2.64
C SER A 60 5.22 19.85 -2.64
N SER A 61 4.12 19.32 -3.18
CA SER A 61 3.76 17.90 -3.19
C SER A 61 3.74 17.31 -4.59
N MET A 62 4.06 16.03 -4.73
CA MET A 62 3.86 15.26 -5.96
C MET A 62 2.37 14.96 -6.20
N ALA A 63 1.63 14.65 -5.13
CA ALA A 63 0.23 14.25 -5.21
C ALA A 63 -0.68 15.47 -5.36
N ASN A 64 -1.71 15.33 -6.20
CA ASN A 64 -2.71 16.33 -6.51
C ASN A 64 -2.12 17.65 -7.02
N SER A 65 -1.05 17.60 -7.81
CA SER A 65 -0.45 18.77 -8.43
C SER A 65 0.00 18.47 -9.85
N TYR A 66 -0.01 19.50 -10.71
CA TYR A 66 0.52 19.34 -12.06
C TYR A 66 2.03 19.17 -12.00
N LEU A 67 2.50 18.16 -12.73
CA LEU A 67 3.90 17.80 -12.85
C LEU A 67 4.33 18.03 -14.29
N VAL A 68 5.43 18.75 -14.51
CA VAL A 68 6.10 18.75 -15.81
C VAL A 68 7.29 17.82 -15.70
N VAL A 69 7.31 16.78 -16.53
CA VAL A 69 8.36 15.76 -16.58
C VAL A 69 9.06 15.84 -17.92
N ALA A 70 10.39 15.85 -17.93
CA ALA A 70 11.22 15.88 -19.13
C ALA A 70 12.40 14.89 -19.03
N PHE A 71 12.81 14.32 -20.16
CA PHE A 71 13.96 13.42 -20.25
C PHE A 71 14.58 13.37 -21.65
N PRO A 72 15.87 13.02 -21.78
CA PRO A 72 16.52 12.82 -23.07
C PRO A 72 15.85 11.68 -23.87
N SER A 73 15.62 11.92 -25.17
CA SER A 73 15.13 10.95 -26.14
C SER A 73 16.00 11.01 -27.40
N GLY A 74 17.19 10.40 -27.34
CA GLY A 74 18.21 10.60 -28.37
C GLY A 74 18.74 12.03 -28.32
N GLU A 75 18.67 12.76 -29.43
CA GLU A 75 19.12 14.16 -29.53
C GLU A 75 18.03 15.18 -29.15
N SER A 76 16.80 14.74 -28.90
CA SER A 76 15.68 15.59 -28.48
C SER A 76 15.30 15.37 -27.02
N VAL A 77 14.41 16.21 -26.50
CA VAL A 77 13.81 16.02 -25.18
C VAL A 77 12.36 15.57 -25.34
N ALA A 78 11.97 14.50 -24.66
CA ALA A 78 10.58 14.12 -24.50
C ALA A 78 10.04 14.73 -23.20
N ALA A 79 8.86 15.36 -23.27
CA ALA A 79 8.24 16.00 -22.11
C ALA A 79 6.72 15.82 -22.07
N SER A 80 6.17 15.78 -20.86
CA SER A 80 4.74 15.60 -20.62
C SER A 80 4.26 16.34 -19.37
N ILE A 81 2.99 16.74 -19.37
CA ILE A 81 2.29 17.16 -18.16
C ILE A 81 1.63 15.92 -17.57
N ARG A 82 1.81 15.74 -16.26
CA ARG A 82 1.27 14.59 -15.54
C ARG A 82 0.55 15.02 -14.28
N LEU A 83 -0.36 14.18 -13.81
CA LEU A 83 -1.04 14.32 -12.53
C LEU A 83 -0.89 13.01 -11.75
N ALA A 84 -0.32 13.11 -10.55
CA ALA A 84 -0.36 12.02 -9.60
C ALA A 84 -1.55 12.23 -8.65
N THR A 85 -2.45 11.26 -8.52
CA THR A 85 -3.50 11.28 -7.48
C THR A 85 -3.00 10.74 -6.14
N GLY A 86 -1.74 10.28 -6.09
CA GLY A 86 -1.02 9.76 -4.93
C GLY A 86 0.45 9.54 -5.25
N TYR A 87 1.17 8.78 -4.42
CA TYR A 87 2.59 8.44 -4.62
C TYR A 87 2.78 7.23 -5.54
N THR A 88 2.20 7.28 -6.73
CA THR A 88 2.31 6.29 -7.80
C THR A 88 2.84 6.90 -9.09
N ASN A 89 3.06 6.09 -10.13
CA ASN A 89 3.39 6.62 -11.44
C ASN A 89 2.33 7.65 -11.88
N PRO A 90 2.71 8.89 -12.15
CA PRO A 90 1.74 9.92 -12.52
C PRO A 90 1.27 9.70 -13.96
N SER A 91 -0.04 9.82 -14.18
CA SER A 91 -0.66 9.69 -15.50
C SER A 91 -0.46 10.94 -16.32
N VAL A 92 -0.28 10.80 -17.64
CA VAL A 92 -0.25 11.94 -18.57
C VAL A 92 -1.62 12.60 -18.64
N ILE A 93 -1.65 13.93 -18.60
CA ILE A 93 -2.87 14.73 -18.78
C ILE A 93 -3.11 14.94 -20.26
N THR A 94 -4.31 14.64 -20.72
CA THR A 94 -4.74 14.84 -22.12
C THR A 94 -5.84 15.89 -22.25
N ASP A 95 -6.01 16.76 -21.26
CA ASP A 95 -6.99 17.84 -21.27
C ASP A 95 -6.66 18.86 -22.38
N SER A 96 -7.67 19.26 -23.16
CA SER A 96 -7.56 20.30 -24.18
C SER A 96 -7.15 21.69 -23.66
N GLY A 97 -7.31 21.95 -22.35
CA GLY A 97 -7.04 23.25 -21.73
C GLY A 97 -5.61 23.47 -21.23
N ILE A 98 -4.73 22.46 -21.25
CA ILE A 98 -3.35 22.58 -20.73
C ILE A 98 -2.35 22.06 -21.76
N GLN A 99 -1.31 22.83 -22.07
CA GLN A 99 -0.35 22.48 -23.12
C GLN A 99 1.11 22.83 -22.76
N LEU A 100 2.04 22.01 -23.22
CA LEU A 100 3.47 22.34 -23.26
C LEU A 100 3.85 22.68 -24.69
N LYS A 101 4.43 23.86 -24.87
CA LYS A 101 5.00 24.30 -26.15
C LYS A 101 6.48 24.51 -25.97
N GLU A 102 7.28 23.73 -26.68
CA GLU A 102 8.73 23.81 -26.60
C GLU A 102 9.24 25.16 -27.14
N ILE A 103 10.25 25.73 -26.48
CA ILE A 103 11.09 26.80 -27.01
C ILE A 103 12.38 26.12 -27.54
N PRO A 104 12.50 25.87 -28.86
CA PRO A 104 13.57 25.01 -29.38
C PRO A 104 14.96 25.58 -29.15
N SER A 105 15.12 26.91 -29.21
CA SER A 105 16.40 27.55 -28.94
C SER A 105 16.90 27.33 -27.52
N GLY A 106 16.01 27.02 -26.57
CA GLY A 106 16.37 26.71 -25.18
C GLY A 106 16.34 25.23 -24.85
N THR A 107 16.17 24.34 -25.83
CA THR A 107 16.01 22.90 -25.61
C THR A 107 17.12 22.13 -26.31
N PHE A 108 17.87 21.32 -25.57
CA PHE A 108 19.00 20.55 -26.13
C PHE A 108 19.41 19.38 -25.23
N VAL A 109 19.98 18.35 -25.84
CA VAL A 109 20.67 17.24 -25.17
C VAL A 109 22.14 17.29 -25.56
N ASN A 110 23.04 17.15 -24.59
CA ASN A 110 24.48 17.00 -24.82
C ASN A 110 25.03 15.77 -24.08
N ALA A 111 26.33 15.52 -24.19
CA ALA A 111 26.98 14.33 -23.62
C ALA A 111 26.92 14.22 -22.08
N THR A 112 26.45 15.26 -21.37
CA THR A 112 26.46 15.34 -19.90
C THR A 112 25.14 15.83 -19.30
N SER A 113 24.26 16.45 -20.09
CA SER A 113 23.04 17.07 -19.58
C SER A 113 21.97 17.20 -20.64
N PHE A 114 20.74 17.46 -20.21
CA PHE A 114 19.71 18.02 -21.07
C PHE A 114 19.09 19.27 -20.44
N THR A 115 18.57 20.13 -21.32
CA THR A 115 17.78 21.30 -20.98
C THR A 115 16.48 21.25 -21.76
N TYR A 116 15.36 21.51 -21.08
CA TYR A 116 14.03 21.65 -21.67
C TYR A 116 13.46 23.01 -21.31
N THR A 117 13.30 23.88 -22.32
CA THR A 117 12.66 25.20 -22.14
C THR A 117 11.30 25.19 -22.82
N PHE A 118 10.26 25.64 -22.12
CA PHE A 118 8.88 25.48 -22.57
C PHE A 118 7.96 26.61 -22.09
N LEU A 119 6.93 26.90 -22.86
CA LEU A 119 5.75 27.63 -22.44
C LEU A 119 4.70 26.60 -21.96
N CYS A 120 4.19 26.80 -20.74
CA CYS A 120 3.14 25.99 -20.13
C CYS A 120 1.84 26.80 -20.13
N GLU A 121 0.94 26.51 -21.07
CA GLU A 121 -0.36 27.17 -21.17
C GLU A 121 -1.40 26.45 -20.31
N GLY A 122 -2.20 27.19 -19.54
CA GLY A 122 -3.24 26.62 -18.68
C GLY A 122 -2.72 25.89 -17.42
N CYS A 123 -1.41 25.91 -17.18
CA CYS A 123 -0.77 25.15 -16.11
C CYS A 123 -0.92 25.78 -14.72
N ILE A 124 -1.36 27.03 -14.62
CA ILE A 124 -1.71 27.70 -13.37
C ILE A 124 -3.23 27.66 -13.26
N SER A 125 -3.77 26.56 -12.72
CA SER A 125 -5.21 26.33 -12.67
C SER A 125 -5.63 25.56 -11.42
N GLY A 126 -6.71 26.02 -10.79
CA GLY A 126 -7.35 25.38 -9.65
C GLY A 126 -6.45 25.22 -8.43
N ASP A 127 -6.67 24.15 -7.67
CA ASP A 127 -5.89 23.77 -6.50
C ASP A 127 -4.66 22.89 -6.84
N LYS A 128 -4.37 22.71 -8.14
CA LYS A 128 -3.31 21.82 -8.65
C LYS A 128 -2.00 22.55 -8.97
N ALA A 129 -1.96 23.86 -8.78
CA ALA A 129 -0.82 24.73 -9.04
C ALA A 129 -0.61 25.76 -7.92
N PHE A 130 0.45 26.55 -8.02
CA PHE A 130 0.75 27.64 -7.11
C PHE A 130 -0.20 28.83 -7.33
N ASP A 131 -0.42 29.65 -6.31
CA ASP A 131 -1.17 30.91 -6.43
C ASP A 131 -0.24 31.99 -7.03
N PRO A 132 -0.51 32.43 -8.29
CA PRO A 132 0.37 33.36 -8.99
C PRO A 132 0.30 34.80 -8.44
N THR A 133 -0.65 35.10 -7.56
CA THR A 133 -0.84 36.43 -6.96
C THR A 133 0.01 36.67 -5.71
N THR A 134 0.62 35.61 -5.18
CA THR A 134 1.47 35.69 -3.99
C THR A 134 2.88 36.18 -4.32
N GLU A 135 3.55 36.83 -3.36
CA GLU A 135 4.95 37.26 -3.53
C GLU A 135 5.89 36.06 -3.69
N THR A 136 5.63 35.01 -2.92
CA THR A 136 6.42 33.78 -2.91
C THR A 136 5.54 32.54 -3.00
N GLY A 137 5.83 31.65 -3.95
CA GLY A 137 5.23 30.33 -4.09
C GLY A 137 6.13 29.21 -3.58
N VAL A 138 5.61 27.98 -3.57
CA VAL A 138 6.37 26.77 -3.27
C VAL A 138 6.17 25.75 -4.37
N MET A 139 7.27 25.21 -4.88
CA MET A 139 7.27 24.16 -5.91
C MET A 139 8.11 22.97 -5.45
N GLY A 140 7.90 21.83 -6.10
CA GLY A 140 8.63 20.60 -5.87
C GLY A 140 9.52 20.26 -7.05
N TRP A 141 10.59 19.51 -6.83
CA TRP A 141 11.42 18.96 -7.89
C TRP A 141 11.72 17.48 -7.65
N ALA A 142 12.05 16.76 -8.71
CA ALA A 142 12.47 15.37 -8.66
C ALA A 142 13.45 15.03 -9.79
N LEU A 143 14.37 14.11 -9.50
CA LEU A 143 15.41 13.64 -10.42
C LEU A 143 15.59 12.12 -10.29
N SER A 144 15.61 11.43 -11.42
CA SER A 144 16.07 10.05 -11.56
C SER A 144 17.26 10.01 -12.50
N THR A 145 18.33 9.32 -12.09
CA THR A 145 19.47 8.97 -12.94
C THR A 145 19.35 7.56 -13.53
N THR A 146 18.27 6.84 -13.21
CA THR A 146 18.05 5.47 -13.69
C THR A 146 17.35 5.53 -15.05
N ALA A 147 17.89 4.84 -16.06
CA ALA A 147 17.28 4.78 -17.40
C ALA A 147 15.79 4.38 -17.37
N LEU A 148 15.00 5.05 -18.22
CA LEU A 148 13.61 4.68 -18.48
C LEU A 148 13.56 3.52 -19.47
N THR A 149 12.53 2.68 -19.34
CA THR A 149 12.35 1.49 -20.21
C THR A 149 11.97 1.84 -21.64
N ASP A 150 11.33 3.00 -21.85
CA ASP A 150 10.96 3.53 -23.16
C ASP A 150 11.15 5.04 -23.15
N THR A 151 12.20 5.53 -23.81
CA THR A 151 12.47 6.97 -23.94
C THR A 151 11.83 7.58 -25.19
N SER A 152 11.24 6.76 -26.08
CA SER A 152 10.66 7.25 -27.33
C SER A 152 9.27 7.86 -27.17
N SER A 153 8.64 7.65 -26.01
CA SER A 153 7.30 8.13 -25.69
C SER A 153 7.32 9.08 -24.51
N ALA A 154 6.77 10.28 -24.67
CA ALA A 154 6.60 11.23 -23.56
C ALA A 154 5.71 10.68 -22.42
N SER A 155 4.94 9.62 -22.70
CA SER A 155 4.10 8.89 -21.73
C SER A 155 4.82 7.74 -21.02
N ALA A 156 6.15 7.64 -21.14
CA ALA A 156 6.97 6.62 -20.50
C ALA A 156 6.62 6.40 -19.02
N THR A 157 6.58 5.14 -18.60
CA THR A 157 6.45 4.80 -17.16
C THR A 157 7.71 5.25 -16.43
N LEU A 158 7.56 6.10 -15.41
CA LEU A 158 8.69 6.62 -14.64
C LEU A 158 9.16 5.62 -13.58
N ASN A 159 10.46 5.46 -13.42
CA ASN A 159 11.00 4.81 -12.22
C ASN A 159 11.02 5.80 -11.03
N TYR A 160 11.38 5.33 -9.84
CA TYR A 160 11.49 6.19 -8.67
C TYR A 160 12.62 7.22 -8.85
N HIS A 161 12.36 8.49 -8.50
CA HIS A 161 13.31 9.60 -8.55
C HIS A 161 14.34 9.54 -7.39
N GLY A 162 15.12 8.47 -7.35
CA GLY A 162 16.07 8.18 -6.26
C GLY A 162 17.30 9.10 -6.22
N ALA A 163 17.57 9.85 -7.29
CA ALA A 163 18.74 10.75 -7.34
C ALA A 163 18.53 12.03 -6.52
N GLY A 164 17.28 12.48 -6.37
CA GLY A 164 16.95 13.61 -5.51
C GLY A 164 15.54 14.12 -5.72
N PHE A 165 14.96 14.73 -4.68
CA PHE A 165 13.68 15.43 -4.73
C PHE A 165 13.58 16.38 -3.53
N GLY A 166 12.69 17.38 -3.62
CA GLY A 166 12.45 18.31 -2.51
C GLY A 166 11.54 19.46 -2.89
N GLY A 167 11.23 20.30 -1.91
CA GLY A 167 10.48 21.55 -2.11
C GLY A 167 11.40 22.77 -2.06
N PHE A 168 11.11 23.80 -2.86
CA PHE A 168 11.84 25.07 -2.88
C PHE A 168 10.90 26.26 -2.96
N GLY A 169 11.36 27.40 -2.42
CA GLY A 169 10.63 28.66 -2.51
C GLY A 169 10.89 29.36 -3.85
N VAL A 170 9.84 29.91 -4.45
CA VAL A 170 9.89 30.64 -5.72
C VAL A 170 9.48 32.08 -5.48
N LYS A 171 10.31 33.04 -5.91
CA LYS A 171 9.97 34.46 -5.84
C LYS A 171 9.14 34.88 -7.05
N LEU A 172 7.82 34.72 -6.95
CA LEU A 172 6.91 34.85 -8.08
C LEU A 172 6.84 36.29 -8.61
N THR A 173 6.83 37.30 -7.73
CA THR A 173 6.86 38.71 -8.17
C THR A 173 8.14 39.05 -8.93
N GLU A 174 9.29 38.52 -8.52
CA GLU A 174 10.57 38.72 -9.22
C GLU A 174 10.69 37.92 -10.52
N ALA A 175 9.78 36.96 -10.77
CA ALA A 175 9.72 36.20 -12.01
C ALA A 175 8.89 36.91 -13.10
N GLN A 176 8.18 37.99 -12.75
CA GLN A 176 7.32 38.72 -13.69
C GLN A 176 8.15 39.62 -14.61
N SER A 177 7.86 39.58 -15.91
CA SER A 177 8.55 40.39 -16.92
C SER A 177 7.59 41.08 -17.90
N ALA A 178 7.99 42.27 -18.36
CA ALA A 178 7.33 42.93 -19.50
C ALA A 178 7.65 42.25 -20.83
N ASP A 179 8.75 41.50 -20.90
CA ASP A 179 9.21 40.81 -22.11
C ASP A 179 8.59 39.41 -22.26
N TYR A 180 7.76 38.97 -21.29
CA TYR A 180 7.13 37.65 -21.28
C TYR A 180 6.44 37.32 -22.61
N ASP A 181 5.61 38.22 -23.13
CA ASP A 181 4.89 37.99 -24.39
C ASP A 181 5.82 37.86 -25.60
N THR A 182 7.01 38.47 -25.53
CA THR A 182 8.05 38.31 -26.56
C THR A 182 8.70 36.93 -26.44
N TRP A 183 9.01 36.50 -25.22
CA TRP A 183 9.59 35.18 -24.95
C TRP A 183 8.63 34.03 -25.25
N ALA A 184 7.34 34.18 -24.91
CA ALA A 184 6.32 33.18 -25.17
C ALA A 184 6.15 32.88 -26.67
N LYS A 185 6.38 33.88 -27.54
CA LYS A 185 6.37 33.71 -29.01
C LYS A 185 7.54 32.89 -29.55
N LEU A 186 8.58 32.65 -28.74
CA LEU A 186 9.67 31.73 -29.10
C LEU A 186 9.22 30.27 -29.05
N ALA A 187 8.08 29.98 -28.39
CA ALA A 187 7.55 28.64 -28.31
C ALA A 187 6.95 28.24 -29.66
N THR A 188 7.46 27.15 -30.24
CA THR A 188 7.00 26.63 -31.53
C THR A 188 6.54 25.20 -31.34
N GLY A 189 5.24 24.97 -31.51
CA GLY A 189 4.62 23.65 -31.41
C GLY A 189 3.31 23.72 -30.64
N THR A 190 2.36 22.85 -31.00
CA THR A 190 1.50 22.23 -29.98
C THR A 190 2.36 21.21 -29.23
N THR A 191 1.93 20.72 -28.07
CA THR A 191 2.46 19.46 -27.49
C THR A 191 2.73 18.48 -28.64
N PRO A 192 3.76 17.61 -28.60
CA PRO A 192 3.75 16.45 -29.47
C PRO A 192 2.46 15.66 -29.18
N THR A 193 1.36 16.03 -29.84
CA THR A 193 0.37 15.08 -30.30
C THR A 193 1.21 14.23 -31.21
N ASN A 194 1.77 13.17 -30.67
CA ASN A 194 2.44 12.20 -31.49
C ASN A 194 1.44 11.88 -32.62
N PRO A 195 1.76 12.08 -33.90
CA PRO A 195 1.19 11.26 -34.95
C PRO A 195 1.94 9.93 -34.91
N GLY A 196 2.01 9.33 -33.73
CA GLY A 196 1.83 7.91 -33.63
C GLY A 196 0.32 7.77 -33.43
N GLY A 197 -0.45 7.18 -34.33
CA GLY A 197 -0.16 5.80 -34.66
C GLY A 197 0.25 5.12 -33.36
N ASP A 198 -0.63 4.30 -32.79
CA ASP A 198 -0.10 3.05 -32.31
C ASP A 198 0.73 2.47 -33.48
N THR A 199 1.99 2.90 -33.62
CA THR A 199 3.03 1.94 -33.89
C THR A 199 3.06 1.29 -32.54
N PRO A 200 2.35 0.17 -32.38
CA PRO A 200 2.50 -0.56 -31.16
C PRO A 200 4.01 -0.74 -31.08
N THR A 201 4.60 -0.62 -29.89
CA THR A 201 5.58 -1.66 -29.60
C THR A 201 4.79 -2.91 -29.93
N ASN A 202 5.06 -3.51 -31.10
CA ASN A 202 4.38 -4.72 -31.53
C ASN A 202 4.48 -5.57 -30.27
N PRO A 203 3.36 -5.91 -29.59
CA PRO A 203 3.46 -6.83 -28.48
C PRO A 203 3.84 -8.10 -29.23
N GLY A 204 5.15 -8.31 -29.35
CA GLY A 204 5.72 -9.23 -30.30
C GLY A 204 5.03 -10.55 -30.04
N ASN A 205 4.58 -11.21 -31.11
CA ASN A 205 3.92 -12.51 -31.07
C ASN A 205 4.21 -13.24 -29.76
N PHE A 206 3.28 -13.18 -28.80
CA PHE A 206 3.52 -13.82 -27.52
C PHE A 206 3.62 -15.32 -27.80
N THR A 207 4.74 -15.92 -27.43
CA THR A 207 4.81 -17.38 -27.48
C THR A 207 3.99 -17.88 -26.30
N THR A 208 2.88 -18.54 -26.61
CA THR A 208 2.03 -19.16 -25.58
C THR A 208 2.41 -20.62 -25.44
N VAL A 209 2.92 -21.00 -24.27
CA VAL A 209 3.29 -22.38 -23.95
C VAL A 209 2.22 -22.98 -23.05
N ILE A 210 1.83 -24.23 -23.30
CA ILE A 210 0.92 -24.96 -22.41
C ILE A 210 1.76 -25.82 -21.47
N SER A 211 1.53 -25.69 -20.17
CA SER A 211 2.17 -26.53 -19.15
C SER A 211 1.67 -27.97 -19.25
N ASN A 212 2.58 -28.94 -19.10
CA ASN A 212 2.26 -30.36 -19.03
C ASN A 212 1.86 -30.81 -17.61
N VAL A 213 1.89 -29.90 -16.63
CA VAL A 213 1.56 -30.18 -15.24
C VAL A 213 0.26 -29.49 -14.87
N THR A 214 -0.62 -30.21 -14.17
CA THR A 214 -1.90 -29.72 -13.68
C THR A 214 -2.00 -29.83 -12.17
N TYR A 215 -2.82 -28.98 -11.58
CA TYR A 215 -2.95 -28.84 -10.13
C TYR A 215 -4.41 -28.92 -9.69
N ASP A 216 -4.62 -29.37 -8.45
CA ASP A 216 -5.94 -29.34 -7.80
C ASP A 216 -6.28 -27.89 -7.43
N TYR A 217 -5.29 -27.11 -6.97
CA TYR A 217 -5.44 -25.68 -6.73
C TYR A 217 -4.33 -24.86 -7.38
N ILE A 218 -4.70 -23.75 -8.00
CA ILE A 218 -3.77 -22.70 -8.41
C ILE A 218 -4.09 -21.43 -7.62
N VAL A 219 -3.13 -20.94 -6.85
CA VAL A 219 -3.26 -19.74 -6.00
C VAL A 219 -2.47 -18.59 -6.62
N SER A 220 -3.10 -17.41 -6.77
CA SER A 220 -2.49 -16.24 -7.40
C SER A 220 -2.00 -15.20 -6.40
N GLY A 221 -0.70 -14.92 -6.38
CA GLY A 221 -0.06 -13.95 -5.49
C GLY A 221 0.39 -14.58 -4.18
N ALA A 222 1.67 -14.41 -3.83
CA ALA A 222 2.27 -14.92 -2.61
C ALA A 222 2.36 -13.82 -1.53
N GLY A 223 1.25 -13.12 -1.29
CA GLY A 223 1.14 -12.05 -0.30
C GLY A 223 0.74 -12.53 1.09
N ALA A 224 0.12 -11.64 1.87
CA ALA A 224 -0.37 -11.91 3.23
C ALA A 224 -1.30 -13.13 3.30
N ALA A 225 -2.24 -13.23 2.34
CA ALA A 225 -3.24 -14.29 2.31
C ALA A 225 -2.78 -15.51 1.48
N GLY A 226 -2.16 -15.29 0.32
CA GLY A 226 -1.91 -16.36 -0.65
C GLY A 226 -0.92 -17.42 -0.19
N ILE A 227 0.12 -17.05 0.58
CA ILE A 227 1.04 -18.04 1.17
C ILE A 227 0.31 -18.94 2.17
N ILE A 228 -0.51 -18.34 3.06
CA ILE A 228 -1.33 -19.08 4.03
C ILE A 228 -2.30 -19.98 3.28
N ALA A 229 -3.01 -19.44 2.29
CA ALA A 229 -4.00 -20.20 1.55
C ALA A 229 -3.39 -21.41 0.84
N ALA A 230 -2.26 -21.22 0.17
CA ALA A 230 -1.58 -22.29 -0.55
C ALA A 230 -1.02 -23.37 0.39
N GLU A 231 -0.47 -23.00 1.55
CA GLU A 231 -0.03 -23.98 2.54
C GLU A 231 -1.20 -24.80 3.06
N ARG A 232 -2.25 -24.15 3.55
CA ARG A 232 -3.41 -24.83 4.17
C ARG A 232 -4.13 -25.74 3.16
N LEU A 233 -4.18 -25.35 1.89
CA LEU A 233 -4.68 -26.21 0.81
C LEU A 233 -3.74 -27.41 0.58
N ALA A 234 -2.41 -27.22 0.59
CA ALA A 234 -1.46 -28.31 0.43
C ALA A 234 -1.48 -29.29 1.62
N GLU A 235 -1.74 -28.83 2.85
CA GLU A 235 -1.92 -29.68 4.03
C GLU A 235 -3.10 -30.67 3.88
N SER A 236 -4.08 -30.38 3.03
CA SER A 236 -5.18 -31.31 2.71
C SER A 236 -4.75 -32.50 1.84
N GLY A 237 -3.53 -32.47 1.28
CA GLY A 237 -3.02 -33.44 0.31
C GLY A 237 -3.25 -33.07 -1.15
N ALA A 238 -3.95 -31.97 -1.42
CA ALA A 238 -4.18 -31.46 -2.77
C ALA A 238 -2.88 -30.95 -3.43
N SER A 239 -2.71 -31.15 -4.73
CA SER A 239 -1.59 -30.55 -5.47
C SER A 239 -1.82 -29.05 -5.67
N VAL A 240 -0.91 -28.22 -5.17
CA VAL A 240 -1.06 -26.76 -5.15
C VAL A 240 0.09 -26.07 -5.88
N LEU A 241 -0.25 -25.16 -6.79
CA LEU A 241 0.67 -24.19 -7.37
C LEU A 241 0.43 -22.80 -6.79
N LEU A 242 1.44 -22.21 -6.16
CA LEU A 242 1.46 -20.81 -5.78
C LEU A 242 2.23 -19.99 -6.82
N LEU A 243 1.55 -19.03 -7.46
CA LEU A 243 2.13 -18.11 -8.42
C LEU A 243 2.46 -16.78 -7.76
N GLU A 244 3.63 -16.21 -8.03
CA GLU A 244 4.02 -14.87 -7.60
C GLU A 244 4.62 -14.11 -8.78
N ARG A 245 4.19 -12.86 -8.96
CA ARG A 245 4.67 -12.04 -10.09
C ARG A 245 6.08 -11.50 -9.88
N GLY A 246 6.49 -11.34 -8.63
CA GLY A 246 7.80 -10.85 -8.26
C GLY A 246 8.83 -11.95 -7.98
N LYS A 247 10.03 -11.49 -7.66
CA LYS A 247 11.19 -12.29 -7.26
C LYS A 247 11.19 -12.61 -5.76
N GLU A 248 12.20 -13.34 -5.31
CA GLU A 248 12.50 -13.61 -3.91
C GLU A 248 12.70 -12.32 -3.10
N SER A 249 12.37 -12.34 -1.81
CA SER A 249 12.47 -11.18 -0.91
C SER A 249 13.48 -11.39 0.23
N LEU A 250 13.12 -12.20 1.22
CA LEU A 250 13.92 -12.48 2.40
C LEU A 250 15.10 -13.38 2.03
N TYR A 251 16.22 -13.27 2.76
CA TYR A 251 17.40 -14.11 2.53
C TYR A 251 17.05 -15.62 2.59
N SER A 252 16.24 -16.00 3.59
CA SER A 252 15.75 -17.37 3.79
C SER A 252 14.85 -17.88 2.65
N SER A 253 14.31 -16.99 1.83
CA SER A 253 13.49 -17.33 0.67
C SER A 253 14.29 -17.41 -0.64
N GLY A 254 15.59 -17.09 -0.60
CA GLY A 254 16.48 -17.03 -1.77
C GLY A 254 16.87 -15.61 -2.19
N GLY A 255 16.40 -14.57 -1.50
CA GLY A 255 16.75 -13.18 -1.80
C GLY A 255 18.24 -12.91 -1.57
N ARG A 256 18.88 -12.16 -2.49
CA ARG A 256 20.33 -11.88 -2.44
C ARG A 256 20.70 -10.40 -2.55
N SER A 257 19.70 -9.50 -2.56
CA SER A 257 19.90 -8.05 -2.36
C SER A 257 20.18 -7.80 -0.86
N VAL A 258 21.34 -8.26 -0.41
CA VAL A 258 21.79 -8.21 0.99
C VAL A 258 22.29 -6.82 1.37
N MET A 259 22.32 -6.53 2.67
CA MET A 259 22.87 -5.28 3.18
C MET A 259 24.40 -5.26 3.01
N ASP A 260 24.98 -4.10 2.68
CA ASP A 260 26.45 -3.99 2.50
C ASP A 260 27.27 -4.40 3.74
N TRP A 261 26.65 -4.31 4.92
CA TRP A 261 27.24 -4.67 6.22
C TRP A 261 26.81 -6.07 6.72
N ASN A 262 25.98 -6.81 5.99
CA ASN A 262 25.52 -8.15 6.37
C ASN A 262 25.17 -9.02 5.16
N ASP A 263 25.90 -10.11 4.97
CA ASP A 263 25.78 -11.05 3.84
C ASP A 263 24.66 -12.09 3.98
N THR A 264 23.91 -12.07 5.09
CA THR A 264 22.82 -13.01 5.42
C THR A 264 21.47 -12.35 5.70
N ALA A 265 21.36 -11.03 5.51
CA ALA A 265 20.12 -10.29 5.67
C ALA A 265 19.88 -9.38 4.46
N THR A 266 18.69 -9.48 3.86
CA THR A 266 18.26 -8.48 2.87
C THR A 266 17.70 -7.25 3.56
N GLN A 267 17.55 -6.17 2.80
CA GLN A 267 16.86 -4.96 3.27
C GLN A 267 15.45 -5.24 3.82
N TYR A 268 14.80 -6.30 3.36
CA TYR A 268 13.46 -6.69 3.81
C TYR A 268 13.50 -7.46 5.14
N ASP A 269 14.60 -8.17 5.42
CA ASP A 269 14.80 -8.90 6.68
C ASP A 269 14.97 -7.96 7.88
N VAL A 270 15.67 -6.83 7.67
CA VAL A 270 16.04 -5.87 8.73
C VAL A 270 14.85 -4.97 9.10
N PRO A 271 14.28 -5.09 10.32
CA PRO A 271 13.07 -4.34 10.68
C PRO A 271 13.15 -2.82 10.56
N SER A 272 14.31 -2.23 10.88
CA SER A 272 14.51 -0.79 10.81
C SER A 272 14.47 -0.23 9.37
N MET A 273 14.77 -1.06 8.37
CA MET A 273 14.82 -0.65 6.96
C MET A 273 13.43 -0.43 6.35
N ALA A 274 12.35 -0.79 7.04
CA ALA A 274 10.98 -0.64 6.52
C ALA A 274 10.59 0.79 6.10
N TYR A 275 11.25 1.82 6.64
CA TYR A 275 11.05 3.23 6.26
C TYR A 275 12.09 3.74 5.26
N TYR A 276 13.08 2.91 4.90
CA TYR A 276 14.27 3.29 4.14
C TYR A 276 14.49 2.40 2.91
N LEU A 277 13.50 1.60 2.51
CA LEU A 277 13.60 0.74 1.33
C LEU A 277 13.95 1.52 0.05
N SER A 278 13.51 2.79 -0.06
CA SER A 278 13.86 3.68 -1.18
C SER A 278 15.34 4.08 -1.23
N THR A 279 16.12 3.81 -0.19
CA THR A 279 17.57 4.09 -0.12
C THR A 279 18.40 2.84 -0.41
N ALA A 280 17.75 1.69 -0.55
CA ALA A 280 18.42 0.43 -0.71
C ALA A 280 18.82 0.19 -2.18
N ALA A 281 19.75 -0.74 -2.41
CA ALA A 281 20.33 -0.97 -3.74
C ALA A 281 19.31 -1.50 -4.77
N ASP A 282 18.26 -2.14 -4.29
CA ASP A 282 17.20 -2.73 -5.10
C ASP A 282 15.86 -2.13 -4.71
N THR A 283 15.24 -1.37 -5.60
CA THR A 283 13.95 -0.68 -5.35
C THR A 283 12.85 -1.19 -6.27
N THR A 284 13.00 -2.40 -6.82
CA THR A 284 12.09 -2.97 -7.83
C THR A 284 10.92 -3.75 -7.22
N GLU A 285 10.75 -3.71 -5.88
CA GLU A 285 9.72 -4.47 -5.17
C GLU A 285 8.30 -3.97 -5.36
N TYR A 286 8.09 -2.79 -5.93
CA TYR A 286 6.75 -2.21 -6.04
C TYR A 286 6.10 -2.49 -7.40
N CYS A 287 4.79 -2.70 -7.36
CA CYS A 287 3.98 -2.81 -8.55
C CYS A 287 3.97 -1.48 -9.32
N THR A 288 4.15 -1.56 -10.64
CA THR A 288 4.14 -0.39 -11.53
C THR A 288 2.80 -0.18 -12.24
N ASP A 289 1.87 -1.13 -12.08
CA ASP A 289 0.60 -1.20 -12.80
C ASP A 289 -0.63 -1.21 -11.87
N THR A 290 -0.48 -0.67 -10.66
CA THR A 290 -1.53 -0.54 -9.64
C THR A 290 -1.90 0.91 -9.35
N ALA A 291 -3.15 1.17 -8.94
CA ALA A 291 -3.66 2.52 -8.68
C ALA A 291 -3.00 3.21 -7.47
N SER A 292 -2.38 2.42 -6.59
CA SER A 292 -1.63 2.86 -5.44
C SER A 292 -0.42 1.95 -5.21
N GLN A 293 0.36 2.24 -4.17
CA GLN A 293 1.53 1.45 -3.79
C GLN A 293 1.12 0.04 -3.37
N ALA A 294 1.75 -0.96 -3.98
CA ALA A 294 1.61 -2.38 -3.63
C ALA A 294 2.95 -3.09 -3.84
N GLY A 295 3.25 -4.09 -3.00
CA GLY A 295 4.44 -4.94 -3.16
C GLY A 295 4.20 -6.03 -4.22
N CYS A 296 5.09 -6.09 -5.20
CA CYS A 296 5.17 -7.08 -6.29
C CYS A 296 6.47 -7.91 -6.14
N ILE A 297 6.58 -8.59 -5.01
CA ILE A 297 7.71 -9.40 -4.58
C ILE A 297 7.16 -10.54 -3.70
N LEU A 298 7.88 -11.65 -3.53
CA LEU A 298 7.46 -12.74 -2.64
C LEU A 298 7.17 -12.21 -1.22
N GLY A 299 5.94 -12.38 -0.74
CA GLY A 299 5.41 -11.79 0.50
C GLY A 299 4.53 -10.55 0.30
N GLY A 300 4.54 -9.96 -0.89
CA GLY A 300 3.77 -8.78 -1.27
C GLY A 300 3.94 -7.64 -0.28
N GLY A 301 2.82 -7.08 0.18
CA GLY A 301 2.81 -6.02 1.18
C GLY A 301 3.53 -6.36 2.50
N THR A 302 3.57 -7.64 2.90
CA THR A 302 4.12 -8.05 4.21
C THR A 302 5.63 -7.86 4.34
N VAL A 303 6.37 -7.79 3.22
CA VAL A 303 7.83 -7.61 3.21
C VAL A 303 8.26 -6.17 2.96
N VAL A 304 7.35 -5.31 2.48
CA VAL A 304 7.61 -3.88 2.22
C VAL A 304 6.95 -2.94 3.25
N ASN A 305 6.04 -3.45 4.09
CA ASN A 305 5.36 -2.65 5.10
C ASN A 305 6.21 -2.42 6.36
N ALA A 306 5.67 -1.61 7.28
CA ALA A 306 6.29 -1.31 8.58
C ALA A 306 5.94 -2.30 9.72
N MET A 307 5.54 -3.52 9.38
CA MET A 307 5.31 -4.68 10.28
C MET A 307 4.25 -4.51 11.38
N MET A 308 3.40 -3.48 11.36
CA MET A 308 2.34 -3.32 12.36
C MET A 308 1.41 -4.53 12.41
N PHE A 309 1.38 -5.22 13.55
CA PHE A 309 0.64 -6.46 13.77
C PHE A 309 -0.45 -6.24 14.81
N VAL A 310 -1.44 -5.44 14.44
CA VAL A 310 -2.59 -5.16 15.30
C VAL A 310 -3.56 -6.32 15.19
N ARG A 311 -3.65 -7.15 16.24
CA ARG A 311 -4.65 -8.24 16.29
C ARG A 311 -6.07 -7.63 16.19
N PRO A 312 -6.93 -8.15 15.30
CA PRO A 312 -8.31 -7.66 15.20
C PRO A 312 -9.06 -7.88 16.50
N ARG A 313 -10.06 -7.02 16.74
CA ARG A 313 -11.09 -7.25 17.75
C ARG A 313 -12.13 -8.23 17.23
N ALA A 314 -12.88 -8.85 18.13
CA ALA A 314 -14.10 -9.55 17.74
C ALA A 314 -15.04 -8.64 16.92
N ALA A 315 -15.18 -7.38 17.34
CA ALA A 315 -15.98 -6.36 16.66
C ALA A 315 -15.59 -6.13 15.18
N ASP A 316 -14.33 -6.30 14.79
CA ASP A 316 -13.89 -6.11 13.39
C ASP A 316 -14.47 -7.19 12.45
N PHE A 317 -14.90 -8.33 13.00
CA PHE A 317 -15.66 -9.37 12.29
C PHE A 317 -17.16 -9.30 12.62
N ASP A 318 -17.53 -8.91 13.85
CA ASP A 318 -18.91 -8.97 14.29
C ASP A 318 -19.82 -7.89 13.71
N ASP A 319 -19.27 -6.77 13.23
CA ASP A 319 -20.03 -5.68 12.63
C ASP A 319 -20.52 -6.03 11.20
N LYS A 320 -19.73 -5.71 10.16
CA LYS A 320 -20.20 -5.77 8.76
C LYS A 320 -19.95 -7.10 8.02
N TRP A 321 -19.27 -8.07 8.63
CA TRP A 321 -19.13 -9.38 7.98
C TRP A 321 -20.45 -10.16 8.02
N PRO A 322 -20.75 -11.01 7.02
CA PRO A 322 -21.97 -11.81 7.02
C PRO A 322 -21.96 -12.89 8.11
N SER A 323 -23.14 -13.45 8.40
CA SER A 323 -23.26 -14.65 9.23
C SER A 323 -22.38 -15.78 8.69
N GLY A 324 -21.74 -16.53 9.58
CA GLY A 324 -20.74 -17.54 9.24
C GLY A 324 -19.31 -17.01 9.19
N TRP A 325 -19.10 -15.68 9.36
CA TRP A 325 -17.81 -14.99 9.44
C TRP A 325 -17.69 -14.09 10.68
N LYS A 326 -18.64 -14.20 11.62
CA LYS A 326 -18.54 -13.55 12.93
C LYS A 326 -17.39 -14.19 13.71
N TRP A 327 -16.85 -13.48 14.71
CA TRP A 327 -15.71 -13.95 15.50
C TRP A 327 -15.94 -15.37 16.05
N ALA A 328 -17.13 -15.59 16.61
CA ALA A 328 -17.57 -16.84 17.19
C ALA A 328 -17.92 -17.95 16.17
N ASP A 329 -18.01 -17.64 14.88
CA ASP A 329 -18.35 -18.64 13.84
C ASP A 329 -17.17 -19.57 13.48
N GLY A 330 -16.01 -19.37 14.11
CA GLY A 330 -14.78 -20.14 13.85
C GLY A 330 -13.57 -19.26 13.52
N VAL A 331 -13.79 -17.98 13.24
CA VAL A 331 -12.73 -17.00 12.97
C VAL A 331 -11.75 -16.89 14.15
N GLU A 332 -12.23 -16.97 15.39
CA GLU A 332 -11.37 -17.01 16.58
C GLU A 332 -10.37 -18.17 16.55
N THR A 333 -10.81 -19.35 16.10
CA THR A 333 -9.94 -20.54 16.01
C THR A 333 -8.88 -20.35 14.91
N ALA A 334 -9.27 -19.76 13.78
CA ALA A 334 -8.36 -19.37 12.72
C ALA A 334 -7.31 -18.34 13.18
N ALA A 335 -7.74 -17.36 13.98
CA ALA A 335 -6.85 -16.40 14.61
C ALA A 335 -5.85 -17.07 15.56
N GLY A 336 -6.31 -18.05 16.35
CA GLY A 336 -5.44 -18.86 17.20
C GLY A 336 -4.31 -19.56 16.44
N ARG A 337 -4.62 -20.18 15.28
CA ARG A 337 -3.60 -20.81 14.42
C ARG A 337 -2.58 -19.81 13.91
N LEU A 338 -3.04 -18.64 13.45
CA LEU A 338 -2.15 -17.57 13.03
C LEU A 338 -1.23 -17.13 14.17
N TYR A 339 -1.76 -16.91 15.37
CA TYR A 339 -0.95 -16.42 16.50
C TYR A 339 0.02 -17.47 17.05
N GLU A 340 -0.25 -18.76 16.87
CA GLU A 340 0.70 -19.83 17.19
C GLU A 340 1.94 -19.76 16.28
N ARG A 341 1.73 -19.51 14.98
CA ARG A 341 2.80 -19.43 13.97
C ARG A 341 3.50 -18.09 13.95
N THR A 342 2.73 -17.01 14.03
CA THR A 342 3.17 -15.61 13.99
C THR A 342 2.59 -14.87 15.20
N PRO A 343 3.21 -14.99 16.40
CA PRO A 343 2.68 -14.40 17.62
C PRO A 343 2.73 -12.87 17.65
N GLY A 344 3.68 -12.27 16.93
CA GLY A 344 4.03 -10.85 17.04
C GLY A 344 4.75 -10.53 18.35
N THR A 345 5.22 -9.28 18.48
CA THR A 345 5.93 -8.81 19.68
C THR A 345 5.78 -7.31 19.90
N ILE A 346 5.75 -6.89 21.17
CA ILE A 346 5.95 -5.49 21.61
C ILE A 346 7.36 -5.26 22.22
N MET A 347 8.20 -6.30 22.17
CA MET A 347 9.59 -6.33 22.61
C MET A 347 10.43 -7.05 21.54
N ALA A 348 10.86 -6.29 20.54
CA ALA A 348 11.51 -6.87 19.36
C ALA A 348 12.96 -7.34 19.63
N SER A 349 13.67 -6.65 20.52
CA SER A 349 15.06 -6.93 20.89
C SER A 349 15.14 -8.08 21.91
N LYS A 350 15.99 -9.08 21.66
CA LYS A 350 16.13 -10.28 22.52
C LYS A 350 16.75 -10.02 23.89
N ASP A 351 17.51 -8.95 24.03
CA ASP A 351 18.08 -8.52 25.31
C ASP A 351 17.07 -7.88 26.28
N GLY A 352 15.80 -7.76 25.88
CA GLY A 352 14.74 -7.16 26.68
C GLY A 352 14.85 -5.64 26.81
N GLN A 353 15.74 -5.00 26.05
CA GLN A 353 15.89 -3.54 26.00
C GLN A 353 15.05 -2.93 24.87
N ARG A 354 14.76 -1.65 25.01
CA ARG A 354 14.10 -0.86 23.97
C ARG A 354 14.99 0.30 23.56
N TYR A 355 15.10 0.52 22.26
CA TYR A 355 15.98 1.52 21.68
C TYR A 355 15.17 2.73 21.21
N ASP A 356 15.81 3.90 21.16
CA ASP A 356 15.23 5.15 20.68
C ASP A 356 13.92 5.55 21.39
N GLN A 357 13.99 5.67 22.72
CA GLN A 357 12.81 5.81 23.58
C GLN A 357 12.26 7.23 23.74
N GLY A 358 12.93 8.25 23.20
CA GLY A 358 12.56 9.64 23.44
C GLY A 358 11.08 9.95 23.10
N ALA A 359 10.61 9.49 21.94
CA ALA A 359 9.21 9.69 21.55
C ALA A 359 8.23 8.96 22.48
N TRP A 360 8.59 7.76 22.95
CA TRP A 360 7.77 7.04 23.93
C TRP A 360 7.68 7.83 25.24
N ASP A 361 8.81 8.29 25.77
CA ASP A 361 8.87 8.96 27.08
C ASP A 361 8.05 10.26 27.10
N VAL A 362 8.04 11.00 25.98
CA VAL A 362 7.23 12.21 25.82
C VAL A 362 5.75 11.88 25.68
N LEU A 363 5.41 10.96 24.77
CA LEU A 363 4.03 10.71 24.38
C LEU A 363 3.25 9.87 25.39
N SER A 364 3.87 8.87 26.03
CA SER A 364 3.22 8.06 27.08
C SER A 364 2.79 8.91 28.27
N LYS A 365 3.64 9.85 28.70
CA LYS A 365 3.31 10.82 29.77
C LYS A 365 2.19 11.77 29.37
N TRP A 366 2.21 12.27 28.13
CA TRP A 366 1.14 13.11 27.61
C TRP A 366 -0.19 12.36 27.56
N LEU A 367 -0.21 11.18 26.94
CA LEU A 367 -1.40 10.32 26.81
C LEU A 367 -1.97 9.97 28.19
N SER A 368 -1.13 9.54 29.13
CA SER A 368 -1.55 9.31 30.53
C SER A 368 -2.15 10.57 31.16
N GLY A 369 -1.51 11.72 30.98
CA GLY A 369 -1.97 13.00 31.51
C GLY A 369 -3.30 13.49 30.93
N ILE A 370 -3.72 12.98 29.77
CA ILE A 370 -5.02 13.25 29.17
C ILE A 370 -6.04 12.11 29.38
N GLY A 371 -5.69 11.09 30.17
CA GLY A 371 -6.60 10.03 30.59
C GLY A 371 -6.52 8.73 29.79
N PHE A 372 -5.54 8.57 28.89
CA PHE A 372 -5.35 7.30 28.19
C PHE A 372 -4.58 6.31 29.07
N SER A 373 -4.88 5.01 28.92
CA SER A 373 -4.21 3.95 29.68
C SER A 373 -3.23 3.14 28.83
N GLU A 374 -2.08 2.75 29.40
CA GLU A 374 -1.18 1.79 28.77
C GLU A 374 -1.79 0.39 28.79
N VAL A 375 -1.73 -0.31 27.66
CA VAL A 375 -2.13 -1.71 27.53
C VAL A 375 -1.12 -2.48 26.69
N ASN A 376 -1.09 -3.80 26.83
CA ASN A 376 -0.42 -4.67 25.86
C ASN A 376 -1.45 -5.07 24.79
N THR A 377 -1.40 -4.44 23.61
CA THR A 377 -2.41 -4.69 22.56
C THR A 377 -2.36 -6.08 21.92
N LEU A 378 -1.31 -6.86 22.15
CA LEU A 378 -1.28 -8.27 21.73
C LEU A 378 -2.02 -9.17 22.71
N GLU A 379 -1.99 -8.84 24.01
CA GLU A 379 -2.67 -9.58 25.08
C GLU A 379 -4.10 -9.10 25.31
N GLU A 380 -4.37 -7.82 25.05
CA GLU A 380 -5.65 -7.15 25.27
C GLU A 380 -6.19 -6.53 23.96
N PRO A 381 -6.43 -7.35 22.91
CA PRO A 381 -6.83 -6.84 21.60
C PRO A 381 -8.17 -6.09 21.62
N GLU A 382 -9.09 -6.44 22.52
CA GLU A 382 -10.40 -5.79 22.65
C GLU A 382 -10.33 -4.33 23.14
N LYS A 383 -9.25 -3.96 23.85
CA LYS A 383 -9.08 -2.58 24.34
C LYS A 383 -8.56 -1.67 23.21
N LYS A 384 -9.45 -0.79 22.72
CA LYS A 384 -9.16 0.18 21.65
C LYS A 384 -9.77 1.58 21.87
N HIS A 385 -10.30 1.87 23.06
CA HIS A 385 -10.79 3.21 23.41
C HIS A 385 -9.92 3.83 24.50
N ALA A 386 -9.43 5.06 24.30
CA ALA A 386 -8.56 5.79 25.22
C ALA A 386 -7.38 4.96 25.75
N VAL A 387 -6.67 4.26 24.86
CA VAL A 387 -5.50 3.43 25.23
C VAL A 387 -4.29 3.71 24.36
N TYR A 388 -3.10 3.44 24.90
CA TYR A 388 -1.85 3.44 24.16
C TYR A 388 -1.02 2.21 24.46
N SER A 389 -0.09 1.88 23.56
CA SER A 389 0.75 0.70 23.67
C SER A 389 2.09 0.93 23.01
N ARG A 390 3.05 0.10 23.44
CA ARG A 390 4.22 -0.20 22.64
C ARG A 390 3.78 -0.70 21.25
N PRO A 391 4.50 -0.38 20.17
CA PRO A 391 4.08 -0.81 18.84
C PRO A 391 4.05 -2.35 18.75
N PRO A 392 2.92 -2.96 18.37
CA PRO A 392 2.87 -4.38 18.12
C PRO A 392 3.43 -4.67 16.73
N TRP A 393 4.53 -5.41 16.65
CA TRP A 393 5.19 -5.75 15.39
C TRP A 393 5.09 -7.22 15.04
N MET A 394 5.04 -7.51 13.75
CA MET A 394 5.28 -8.83 13.15
C MET A 394 6.79 -9.06 13.00
N ILE A 395 7.47 -9.07 14.14
CA ILE A 395 8.91 -9.32 14.25
C ILE A 395 9.10 -10.56 15.11
N ASN A 396 10.04 -11.41 14.69
CA ASN A 396 10.45 -12.57 15.46
C ASN A 396 11.96 -12.72 15.37
N ASN A 397 12.60 -12.97 16.51
CA ASN A 397 14.05 -13.11 16.61
C ASN A 397 14.86 -11.92 16.04
N GLY A 398 14.35 -10.70 16.18
CA GLY A 398 14.99 -9.47 15.67
C GLY A 398 14.92 -9.27 14.15
N LEU A 399 14.17 -10.12 13.44
CA LEU A 399 13.99 -10.08 11.99
C LEU A 399 12.50 -9.95 11.65
N ARG A 400 12.22 -9.44 10.44
CA ARG A 400 10.86 -9.47 9.89
C ARG A 400 10.32 -10.91 9.88
N ALA A 401 9.14 -11.10 10.46
CA ALA A 401 8.42 -12.38 10.45
C ALA A 401 7.31 -12.38 9.38
N GLY A 402 6.28 -13.18 9.56
CA GLY A 402 5.12 -13.24 8.69
C GLY A 402 5.20 -14.34 7.64
N PRO A 403 4.27 -14.37 6.66
CA PRO A 403 4.01 -15.57 5.88
C PRO A 403 5.22 -16.14 5.13
N VAL A 404 6.13 -15.29 4.62
CA VAL A 404 7.35 -15.76 3.93
C VAL A 404 8.29 -16.55 4.87
N ARG A 405 8.33 -16.17 6.16
CA ARG A 405 9.23 -16.80 7.14
C ARG A 405 8.52 -17.86 7.98
N ASP A 406 7.24 -17.68 8.25
CA ASP A 406 6.50 -18.51 9.22
C ASP A 406 5.62 -19.59 8.56
N TYR A 407 5.15 -19.37 7.31
CA TYR A 407 4.25 -20.29 6.58
C TYR A 407 4.92 -20.95 5.37
N LEU A 408 5.58 -20.17 4.51
CA LEU A 408 6.16 -20.66 3.26
C LEU A 408 7.15 -21.84 3.44
N PRO A 409 8.02 -21.88 4.46
CA PRO A 409 8.90 -23.04 4.67
C PRO A 409 8.12 -24.33 4.95
N LEU A 410 6.98 -24.24 5.63
CA LEU A 410 6.10 -25.38 5.90
C LEU A 410 5.44 -25.86 4.61
N ALA A 411 4.97 -24.94 3.77
CA ALA A 411 4.44 -25.28 2.44
C ALA A 411 5.50 -25.96 1.57
N LYS A 412 6.72 -25.40 1.50
CA LYS A 412 7.85 -25.96 0.72
C LYS A 412 8.29 -27.34 1.19
N ALA A 413 8.01 -27.72 2.44
CA ALA A 413 8.30 -29.06 2.95
C ALA A 413 7.29 -30.12 2.47
N LEU A 414 6.14 -29.72 1.93
CA LEU A 414 5.10 -30.61 1.41
C LEU A 414 5.42 -31.01 -0.04
N PRO A 415 5.40 -32.32 -0.39
CA PRO A 415 5.78 -32.80 -1.73
C PRO A 415 4.78 -32.42 -2.83
N ASN A 416 3.58 -31.98 -2.44
CA ASN A 416 2.46 -31.60 -3.30
C ASN A 416 2.33 -30.08 -3.48
N PHE A 417 3.31 -29.29 -3.01
CA PHE A 417 3.35 -27.84 -3.18
C PHE A 417 4.42 -27.42 -4.19
N THR A 418 4.06 -26.50 -5.09
CA THR A 418 4.97 -25.86 -6.05
C THR A 418 4.87 -24.35 -5.92
N LEU A 419 6.02 -23.66 -5.88
CA LEU A 419 6.12 -22.21 -5.98
C LEU A 419 6.71 -21.82 -7.34
N GLN A 420 6.08 -20.88 -8.03
CA GLN A 420 6.59 -20.32 -9.28
C GLN A 420 6.61 -18.79 -9.19
N LEU A 421 7.83 -18.23 -9.13
CA LEU A 421 8.09 -16.79 -9.07
C LEU A 421 8.15 -16.16 -10.48
N ASN A 422 8.26 -14.83 -10.54
CA ASN A 422 8.33 -14.05 -11.79
C ASN A 422 7.22 -14.41 -12.79
N SER A 423 6.02 -14.70 -12.27
CA SER A 423 4.89 -15.23 -13.03
C SER A 423 3.62 -14.44 -12.69
N LYS A 424 3.33 -13.43 -13.52
CA LYS A 424 2.16 -12.56 -13.34
C LYS A 424 0.92 -13.23 -13.91
N MET A 425 -0.03 -13.61 -13.04
CA MET A 425 -1.34 -14.07 -13.52
C MET A 425 -2.07 -12.95 -14.26
N LEU A 426 -2.46 -13.23 -15.50
CA LEU A 426 -3.18 -12.30 -16.36
C LEU A 426 -4.68 -12.50 -16.27
N ARG A 427 -5.15 -13.75 -16.32
CA ARG A 427 -6.57 -14.12 -16.24
C ARG A 427 -6.76 -15.57 -15.82
N VAL A 428 -8.00 -15.87 -15.45
CA VAL A 428 -8.54 -17.23 -15.35
C VAL A 428 -9.08 -17.64 -16.72
N ILE A 429 -8.71 -18.84 -17.16
CA ILE A 429 -9.28 -19.47 -18.35
C ILE A 429 -10.51 -20.26 -17.89
N ARG A 430 -11.64 -20.06 -18.55
CA ARG A 430 -12.92 -20.69 -18.17
C ARG A 430 -13.76 -21.08 -19.37
N ASN A 431 -14.64 -22.04 -19.15
CA ASN A 431 -15.74 -22.40 -20.04
C ASN A 431 -17.05 -22.19 -19.27
N GLY A 432 -17.83 -21.17 -19.66
CA GLY A 432 -18.97 -20.72 -18.88
C GLY A 432 -18.58 -20.40 -17.43
N THR A 433 -19.21 -21.10 -16.48
CA THR A 433 -19.05 -20.96 -15.03
C THR A 433 -17.84 -21.70 -14.45
N ALA A 434 -17.18 -22.57 -15.24
CA ALA A 434 -16.10 -23.43 -14.75
C ALA A 434 -14.73 -22.91 -15.19
N ALA A 435 -13.88 -22.57 -14.22
CA ALA A 435 -12.46 -22.34 -14.44
C ALA A 435 -11.76 -23.65 -14.86
N THR A 436 -10.96 -23.59 -15.91
CA THR A 436 -10.21 -24.73 -16.46
C THR A 436 -8.70 -24.58 -16.31
N GLY A 437 -8.22 -23.38 -15.99
CA GLY A 437 -6.81 -23.06 -15.87
C GLY A 437 -6.57 -21.57 -15.70
N VAL A 438 -5.32 -21.15 -15.83
CA VAL A 438 -4.90 -19.76 -15.76
C VAL A 438 -3.92 -19.45 -16.88
N GLU A 439 -3.90 -18.18 -17.31
CA GLU A 439 -2.88 -17.63 -18.20
C GLU A 439 -1.95 -16.73 -17.38
N VAL A 440 -0.66 -17.00 -17.45
CA VAL A 440 0.38 -16.23 -16.74
C VAL A 440 1.39 -15.66 -17.73
N GLU A 441 1.91 -14.48 -17.41
CA GLU A 441 3.03 -13.85 -18.11
C GLU A 441 4.31 -14.15 -17.32
N THR A 442 5.26 -14.84 -17.96
CA THR A 442 6.55 -15.22 -17.35
C THR A 442 7.71 -14.35 -17.83
N SER A 443 7.50 -13.59 -18.91
CA SER A 443 8.40 -12.57 -19.42
C SER A 443 7.61 -11.61 -20.32
N SER A 444 8.24 -10.51 -20.77
CA SER A 444 7.61 -9.55 -21.68
C SER A 444 7.15 -10.14 -23.03
N THR A 445 7.59 -11.35 -23.39
CA THR A 445 7.31 -12.00 -24.68
C THR A 445 6.70 -13.39 -24.55
N THR A 446 6.58 -13.92 -23.32
CA THR A 446 6.16 -15.31 -23.09
C THR A 446 4.98 -15.39 -22.14
N ARG A 447 3.96 -16.14 -22.57
CA ARG A 447 2.83 -16.52 -21.73
C ARG A 447 2.77 -18.02 -21.56
N GLN A 448 2.25 -18.45 -20.42
CA GLN A 448 2.07 -19.84 -20.09
C GLN A 448 0.61 -20.09 -19.68
N ILE A 449 0.02 -21.14 -20.24
CA ILE A 449 -1.27 -21.67 -19.80
C ILE A 449 -1.02 -22.83 -18.84
N ILE A 450 -1.59 -22.77 -17.65
CA ILE A 450 -1.50 -23.83 -16.63
C ILE A 450 -2.91 -24.32 -16.34
N ASN A 451 -3.16 -25.59 -16.68
CA ASN A 451 -4.49 -26.19 -16.55
C ASN A 451 -4.73 -26.72 -15.14
N LEU A 452 -5.99 -26.68 -14.70
CA LEU A 452 -6.45 -27.38 -13.51
C LEU A 452 -6.62 -28.87 -13.81
N LYS A 453 -6.56 -29.68 -12.75
CA LYS A 453 -7.11 -31.04 -12.78
C LYS A 453 -8.64 -30.97 -12.85
N THR A 454 -9.26 -32.06 -13.28
CA THR A 454 -10.72 -32.22 -13.19
C THR A 454 -11.17 -32.04 -11.74
N GLY A 455 -12.10 -31.10 -11.51
CA GLY A 455 -12.56 -30.75 -10.16
C GLY A 455 -11.66 -29.77 -9.41
N GLY A 456 -10.55 -29.32 -10.00
CA GLY A 456 -9.66 -28.33 -9.40
C GLY A 456 -10.26 -26.93 -9.35
N ALA A 457 -9.60 -26.01 -8.65
CA ALA A 457 -10.07 -24.65 -8.44
C ALA A 457 -8.94 -23.60 -8.50
N VAL A 458 -9.33 -22.36 -8.79
CA VAL A 458 -8.42 -21.20 -8.72
C VAL A 458 -8.77 -20.37 -7.49
N VAL A 459 -7.75 -19.93 -6.76
CA VAL A 459 -7.86 -19.03 -5.61
C VAL A 459 -7.10 -17.75 -5.90
N LEU A 460 -7.82 -16.64 -6.05
CA LEU A 460 -7.22 -15.34 -6.28
C LEU A 460 -6.81 -14.71 -4.95
N ALA A 461 -5.50 -14.46 -4.78
CA ALA A 461 -4.92 -13.84 -3.59
C ALA A 461 -3.97 -12.68 -3.93
N SER A 462 -4.27 -11.97 -5.03
CA SER A 462 -3.40 -10.98 -5.65
C SER A 462 -3.56 -9.56 -5.08
N GLY A 463 -4.47 -9.38 -4.12
CA GLY A 463 -4.69 -8.15 -3.37
C GLY A 463 -5.68 -7.20 -4.04
N SER A 464 -6.20 -6.25 -3.25
CA SER A 464 -7.30 -5.34 -3.60
C SER A 464 -7.10 -4.51 -4.87
N LEU A 465 -5.86 -4.29 -5.28
CA LEU A 465 -5.52 -3.51 -6.48
C LEU A 465 -5.22 -4.37 -7.71
N SER A 466 -5.10 -5.70 -7.58
CA SER A 466 -4.75 -6.59 -8.71
C SER A 466 -5.76 -7.72 -8.93
N THR A 467 -6.43 -8.22 -7.89
CA THR A 467 -7.53 -9.19 -8.04
C THR A 467 -8.65 -8.68 -8.96
N PRO A 468 -9.11 -7.41 -8.88
CA PRO A 468 -10.08 -6.88 -9.84
C PRO A 468 -9.62 -6.96 -11.30
N ARG A 469 -8.35 -6.66 -11.58
CA ARG A 469 -7.77 -6.78 -12.93
C ARG A 469 -7.86 -8.21 -13.46
N ILE A 470 -7.54 -9.20 -12.65
CA ILE A 470 -7.63 -10.62 -13.06
C ILE A 470 -9.08 -10.98 -13.38
N LEU A 471 -10.05 -10.51 -12.57
CA LEU A 471 -11.47 -10.74 -12.81
C LEU A 471 -11.95 -10.05 -14.10
N PHE A 472 -11.61 -8.78 -14.32
CA PHE A 472 -11.94 -8.05 -15.56
C PHE A 472 -11.38 -8.77 -16.79
N ASN A 473 -10.11 -9.19 -16.72
CA ASN A 473 -9.44 -9.96 -17.78
C ASN A 473 -10.06 -11.36 -17.99
N SER A 474 -10.88 -11.83 -17.06
CA SER A 474 -11.60 -13.10 -17.14
C SER A 474 -13.08 -12.91 -17.55
N GLY A 475 -13.47 -11.70 -17.96
CA GLY A 475 -14.85 -11.36 -18.30
C GLY A 475 -15.80 -11.41 -17.09
N ILE A 476 -15.33 -10.97 -15.92
CA ILE A 476 -16.10 -10.91 -14.67
C ILE A 476 -15.94 -9.50 -14.07
N GLY A 477 -17.03 -8.79 -13.85
CA GLY A 477 -17.03 -7.41 -13.36
C GLY A 477 -17.94 -6.51 -14.18
N PRO A 478 -17.90 -5.19 -13.97
CA PRO A 478 -18.77 -4.27 -14.69
C PRO A 478 -18.47 -4.31 -16.20
N GLU A 479 -19.50 -4.40 -17.03
CA GLU A 479 -19.37 -4.52 -18.49
C GLU A 479 -18.43 -3.46 -19.09
N ALA A 480 -18.47 -2.22 -18.60
CA ALA A 480 -17.60 -1.15 -19.05
C ALA A 480 -16.11 -1.48 -18.88
N GLN A 481 -15.72 -2.11 -17.77
CA GLN A 481 -14.33 -2.52 -17.52
C GLN A 481 -13.91 -3.67 -18.42
N ILE A 482 -14.81 -4.63 -18.68
CA ILE A 482 -14.55 -5.75 -19.60
C ILE A 482 -14.39 -5.23 -21.03
N ARG A 483 -15.18 -4.24 -21.46
CA ARG A 483 -15.02 -3.56 -22.75
C ARG A 483 -13.68 -2.83 -22.86
N THR A 484 -13.19 -2.20 -21.78
CA THR A 484 -11.84 -1.63 -21.75
C THR A 484 -10.76 -2.68 -22.00
N VAL A 485 -10.90 -3.87 -21.42
CA VAL A 485 -9.99 -5.00 -21.70
C VAL A 485 -10.07 -5.43 -23.17
N SER A 486 -11.28 -5.58 -23.71
CA SER A 486 -11.49 -5.98 -25.11
C SER A 486 -10.82 -5.04 -26.12
N ASN A 487 -10.80 -3.74 -25.80
CA ASN A 487 -10.21 -2.70 -26.63
C ASN A 487 -8.76 -2.38 -26.23
N GLY A 488 -8.20 -3.09 -25.25
CA GLY A 488 -6.91 -2.81 -24.65
C GLY A 488 -5.71 -3.30 -25.47
N THR A 489 -4.53 -2.87 -25.05
CA THR A 489 -3.23 -3.22 -25.66
C THR A 489 -2.64 -4.51 -25.09
N THR A 490 -3.18 -5.02 -23.98
CA THR A 490 -2.73 -6.25 -23.31
C THR A 490 -3.05 -7.52 -24.09
N LYS A 491 -3.84 -7.49 -25.16
CA LYS A 491 -4.20 -8.66 -25.99
C LYS A 491 -4.68 -9.85 -25.13
N ILE A 492 -5.51 -9.57 -24.14
CA ILE A 492 -6.19 -10.60 -23.34
C ILE A 492 -7.29 -11.22 -24.20
N THR A 493 -7.32 -12.56 -24.26
CA THR A 493 -8.44 -13.28 -24.85
C THR A 493 -9.57 -13.37 -23.84
N LEU A 494 -10.60 -12.55 -24.03
CA LEU A 494 -11.82 -12.60 -23.22
C LEU A 494 -12.71 -13.80 -23.60
N PRO A 495 -13.53 -14.31 -22.66
CA PRO A 495 -14.61 -15.22 -23.01
C PRO A 495 -15.65 -14.53 -23.90
N ALA A 496 -16.51 -15.31 -24.54
CA ALA A 496 -17.60 -14.78 -25.36
C ALA A 496 -18.46 -13.81 -24.53
N GLN A 497 -18.97 -12.75 -25.16
CA GLN A 497 -19.75 -11.73 -24.46
C GLN A 497 -20.98 -12.30 -23.73
N ALA A 498 -21.60 -13.35 -24.29
CA ALA A 498 -22.71 -14.05 -23.67
C ALA A 498 -22.34 -14.76 -22.34
N ASP A 499 -21.05 -15.01 -22.11
CA ASP A 499 -20.54 -15.63 -20.89
C ASP A 499 -19.98 -14.60 -19.90
N TRP A 500 -20.06 -13.30 -20.19
CA TRP A 500 -19.62 -12.27 -19.23
C TRP A 500 -20.50 -12.29 -17.98
N ILE A 501 -19.88 -12.13 -16.81
CA ILE A 501 -20.57 -12.15 -15.52
C ILE A 501 -20.52 -10.74 -14.93
N GLU A 502 -21.68 -10.08 -14.87
CA GLU A 502 -21.83 -8.76 -14.26
C GLU A 502 -21.75 -8.88 -12.74
N LEU A 503 -20.72 -8.29 -12.15
CA LEU A 503 -20.50 -8.20 -10.70
C LEU A 503 -19.90 -6.83 -10.37
N PRO A 504 -20.06 -6.32 -9.14
CA PRO A 504 -19.54 -5.01 -8.72
C PRO A 504 -18.02 -5.05 -8.43
N VAL A 505 -17.24 -5.76 -9.24
CA VAL A 505 -15.78 -5.86 -9.13
C VAL A 505 -15.16 -4.47 -9.26
N GLY A 506 -14.26 -4.14 -8.34
CA GLY A 506 -13.62 -2.83 -8.24
C GLY A 506 -14.42 -1.80 -7.44
N GLN A 507 -15.69 -2.04 -7.13
CA GLN A 507 -16.50 -1.14 -6.29
C GLN A 507 -16.19 -1.33 -4.81
N ASN A 508 -16.70 -0.43 -3.95
CA ASN A 508 -16.53 -0.47 -2.49
C ASN A 508 -15.06 -0.54 -2.04
N LEU A 509 -14.16 0.09 -2.79
CA LEU A 509 -12.77 0.23 -2.37
C LEU A 509 -12.74 1.07 -1.09
N GLN A 510 -12.07 0.59 -0.05
CA GLN A 510 -11.84 1.37 1.17
C GLN A 510 -10.35 1.39 1.51
N ASP A 511 -9.90 2.48 2.13
CA ASP A 511 -8.55 2.62 2.70
C ASP A 511 -8.62 3.55 3.92
N HIS A 512 -7.64 3.43 4.81
CA HIS A 512 -7.50 4.35 5.94
C HIS A 512 -6.97 5.71 5.46
N PRO A 513 -7.74 6.82 5.54
CA PRO A 513 -7.16 8.14 5.34
C PRO A 513 -6.18 8.45 6.49
N ILE A 514 -4.93 8.79 6.15
CA ILE A 514 -3.90 9.15 7.13
C ILE A 514 -3.62 10.64 7.09
N TYR A 515 -3.60 11.27 8.26
CA TYR A 515 -3.20 12.65 8.45
C TYR A 515 -1.97 12.72 9.35
N THR A 516 -0.96 13.48 8.93
CA THR A 516 0.30 13.58 9.67
C THR A 516 0.35 14.86 10.47
N VAL A 517 0.35 14.76 11.81
CA VAL A 517 0.43 15.90 12.72
C VAL A 517 1.78 15.90 13.44
N SER A 518 2.50 17.02 13.37
CA SER A 518 3.81 17.19 14.02
C SER A 518 3.70 18.16 15.19
N PHE A 519 4.25 17.78 16.33
CA PHE A 519 4.25 18.55 17.57
C PHE A 519 5.67 18.86 18.01
N LYS A 520 5.86 20.03 18.62
CA LYS A 520 7.08 20.34 19.36
C LYS A 520 7.00 19.75 20.76
N THR A 521 8.11 19.19 21.22
CA THR A 521 8.24 18.73 22.61
C THR A 521 8.62 19.91 23.50
N LYS A 522 8.08 19.95 24.72
CA LYS A 522 8.43 21.00 25.70
C LYS A 522 9.70 20.68 26.49
N GLN A 523 10.14 19.42 26.44
CA GLN A 523 11.42 18.97 26.97
C GLN A 523 12.32 18.53 25.81
N PRO A 524 13.65 18.67 25.94
CA PRO A 524 14.57 18.24 24.91
C PRO A 524 14.36 16.78 24.52
N LEU A 525 14.26 16.53 23.22
CA LEU A 525 14.20 15.20 22.64
C LEU A 525 15.26 15.10 21.54
N GLN A 526 16.14 14.12 21.63
CA GLN A 526 17.10 13.84 20.57
C GLN A 526 16.51 12.82 19.60
N ALA A 527 16.45 13.16 18.31
CA ALA A 527 16.12 12.20 17.26
C ALA A 527 17.39 11.55 16.69
N LEU A 528 17.24 10.32 16.19
CA LEU A 528 18.29 9.63 15.46
C LEU A 528 18.31 10.08 13.99
N ASN A 529 19.51 10.22 13.44
CA ASN A 529 19.70 10.47 12.01
C ASN A 529 19.37 9.20 11.22
N SER A 530 18.93 9.36 9.97
CA SER A 530 18.66 8.24 9.05
C SER A 530 19.86 7.30 8.88
N SER A 531 21.09 7.85 8.93
CA SER A 531 22.33 7.09 8.87
C SER A 531 22.47 6.05 9.99
N SER A 532 21.84 6.25 11.15
CA SER A 532 21.82 5.25 12.23
C SER A 532 21.12 3.95 11.82
N PHE A 533 20.32 3.99 10.75
CA PHE A 533 19.58 2.85 10.21
C PHE A 533 20.16 2.38 8.88
N THR A 534 20.52 3.30 7.98
CA THR A 534 21.01 2.97 6.62
C THR A 534 22.50 2.68 6.56
N SER A 535 23.28 3.21 7.51
CA SER A 535 24.74 3.03 7.61
C SER A 535 25.13 2.85 9.09
N PRO A 536 24.64 1.78 9.72
CA PRO A 536 24.70 1.61 11.17
C PRO A 536 26.14 1.50 11.70
N SER A 537 26.30 1.81 12.99
CA SER A 537 27.58 1.61 13.68
C SER A 537 27.90 0.12 13.85
N GLN A 538 29.17 -0.22 14.05
CA GLN A 538 29.55 -1.61 14.35
C GLN A 538 28.83 -2.15 15.60
N THR A 539 28.57 -1.31 16.59
CA THR A 539 27.81 -1.70 17.79
C THR A 539 26.37 -2.09 17.47
N ASP A 540 25.70 -1.34 16.60
CA ASP A 540 24.33 -1.67 16.18
C ASP A 540 24.31 -2.95 15.32
N ILE A 541 25.33 -3.17 14.49
CA ILE A 541 25.51 -4.39 13.70
C ILE A 541 25.71 -5.60 14.62
N ASP A 542 26.58 -5.49 15.62
CA ASP A 542 26.87 -6.56 16.58
C ASP A 542 25.64 -6.92 17.43
N LEU A 543 24.83 -5.93 17.82
CA LEU A 543 23.55 -6.15 18.49
C LEU A 543 22.54 -6.83 17.56
N PHE A 544 22.45 -6.38 16.31
CA PHE A 544 21.54 -6.99 15.33
C PHE A 544 21.87 -8.46 15.07
N ALA A 545 23.15 -8.81 14.98
CA ALA A 545 23.60 -10.20 14.86
C ALA A 545 23.14 -11.10 16.03
N GLN A 546 22.85 -10.50 17.19
CA GLN A 546 22.30 -11.18 18.37
C GLN A 546 20.76 -11.17 18.42
N GLY A 547 20.09 -10.60 17.40
CA GLY A 547 18.64 -10.39 17.37
C GLY A 547 18.18 -9.25 18.28
N SER A 548 19.04 -8.26 18.50
CA SER A 548 18.86 -7.16 19.44
C SER A 548 19.15 -5.81 18.79
N GLY A 549 18.88 -4.72 19.52
CA GLY A 549 19.35 -3.38 19.14
C GLY A 549 18.39 -2.59 18.27
N LEU A 550 18.87 -1.43 17.83
CA LEU A 550 18.10 -0.47 17.04
C LEU A 550 17.57 -1.06 15.73
N LEU A 551 18.38 -1.89 15.07
CA LEU A 551 18.03 -2.47 13.76
C LEU A 551 16.96 -3.56 13.86
N ALA A 552 16.81 -4.18 15.04
CA ALA A 552 15.86 -5.27 15.30
C ALA A 552 14.42 -4.77 15.52
N GLN A 553 14.15 -3.46 15.47
CA GLN A 553 12.83 -2.84 15.61
C GLN A 553 12.51 -1.93 14.42
N SER A 554 11.23 -1.78 14.08
CA SER A 554 10.82 -0.82 13.05
C SER A 554 10.79 0.62 13.59
N GLY A 555 10.41 1.61 12.78
CA GLY A 555 10.54 3.04 13.09
C GLY A 555 9.50 3.63 14.06
N GLN A 556 8.41 2.92 14.36
CA GLN A 556 7.38 3.38 15.29
C GLN A 556 7.88 3.32 16.74
N ARG A 557 7.37 4.18 17.61
CA ARG A 557 7.73 4.22 19.05
C ARG A 557 6.54 4.12 19.99
N LEU A 558 5.34 4.48 19.52
CA LEU A 558 4.10 4.38 20.26
C LEU A 558 2.93 4.24 19.28
N ASN A 559 1.91 3.50 19.70
CA ASN A 559 0.61 3.51 19.06
C ASN A 559 -0.47 3.84 20.09
N PHE A 560 -1.55 4.49 19.65
CA PHE A 560 -2.73 4.72 20.49
C PHE A 560 -4.01 4.45 19.70
N TRP A 561 -5.10 4.19 20.42
CA TRP A 561 -6.42 4.03 19.84
C TRP A 561 -7.46 4.76 20.68
N THR A 562 -8.44 5.34 20.00
CA THR A 562 -9.65 5.88 20.59
C THR A 562 -10.82 5.75 19.61
N THR A 563 -12.01 6.19 20.00
CA THR A 563 -13.16 6.29 19.11
C THR A 563 -13.73 7.70 19.12
N VAL A 564 -14.46 8.03 18.06
CA VAL A 564 -15.26 9.24 17.94
C VAL A 564 -16.65 8.87 17.44
N GLU A 565 -17.67 9.51 17.99
CA GLU A 565 -19.05 9.33 17.53
C GLU A 565 -19.33 10.29 16.37
N GLY A 566 -19.84 9.76 15.26
CA GLY A 566 -20.36 10.58 14.17
C GLY A 566 -21.77 11.09 14.48
N SER A 567 -22.18 12.16 13.80
CA SER A 567 -23.55 12.70 13.89
C SER A 567 -24.60 11.73 13.33
N ASP A 568 -24.19 10.74 12.54
CA ASP A 568 -24.98 9.60 12.07
C ASP A 568 -25.19 8.50 13.13
N GLY A 569 -24.60 8.65 14.33
CA GLY A 569 -24.65 7.64 15.39
C GLY A 569 -23.73 6.44 15.13
N ILE A 570 -22.82 6.53 14.15
CA ILE A 570 -21.81 5.50 13.89
C ILE A 570 -20.52 5.86 14.63
N THR A 571 -20.08 4.97 15.51
CA THR A 571 -18.79 5.05 16.16
C THR A 571 -17.67 4.74 15.18
N ARG A 572 -16.73 5.68 15.00
CA ARG A 572 -15.53 5.51 14.18
C ARG A 572 -14.30 5.34 15.04
N SER A 573 -13.46 4.39 14.67
CA SER A 573 -12.20 4.12 15.37
C SER A 573 -11.08 5.02 14.85
N ILE A 574 -10.25 5.51 15.76
CA ILE A 574 -9.04 6.28 15.47
C ILE A 574 -7.83 5.47 15.90
N GLN A 575 -6.86 5.32 15.00
CA GLN A 575 -5.53 4.84 15.35
C GLN A 575 -4.51 5.99 15.23
N GLY A 576 -3.59 6.06 16.18
CA GLY A 576 -2.39 6.87 16.12
C GLY A 576 -1.14 6.00 16.00
N THR A 577 -0.23 6.37 15.10
CA THR A 577 1.11 5.75 14.99
C THR A 577 2.17 6.83 15.09
N CYS A 578 3.08 6.71 16.07
CA CYS A 578 3.94 7.81 16.47
C CYS A 578 5.42 7.49 16.34
N ASN A 579 6.21 8.50 15.97
CA ASN A 579 7.67 8.46 16.00
C ASN A 579 8.27 9.86 16.26
N SER A 580 9.59 9.97 16.27
CA SER A 580 10.28 11.27 16.24
C SER A 580 11.06 11.42 14.93
N PRO A 581 10.64 12.32 14.03
CA PRO A 581 11.34 12.54 12.76
C PRO A 581 12.55 13.47 12.87
N SER A 582 12.63 14.29 13.93
CA SER A 582 13.71 15.26 14.18
C SER A 582 13.72 15.67 15.65
N SER A 583 14.85 16.22 16.11
CA SER A 583 14.99 16.64 17.51
C SER A 583 13.89 17.63 17.90
N ASP A 584 13.49 17.53 19.15
CA ASP A 584 12.40 18.29 19.78
C ASP A 584 11.05 18.19 19.05
N THR A 585 10.87 17.14 18.25
CA THR A 585 9.69 16.93 17.42
C THR A 585 9.19 15.50 17.55
N VAL A 586 7.90 15.36 17.84
CA VAL A 586 7.18 14.07 17.72
C VAL A 586 6.12 14.20 16.64
N ARG A 587 5.89 13.11 15.91
CA ARG A 587 4.95 13.06 14.80
C ARG A 587 3.95 11.95 15.06
N MET A 588 2.67 12.26 14.83
CA MET A 588 1.56 11.32 14.90
C MET A 588 0.95 11.18 13.51
N LYS A 589 0.92 9.96 12.99
CA LYS A 589 0.03 9.60 11.88
C LYS A 589 -1.32 9.20 12.47
N ILE A 590 -2.37 9.91 12.11
CA ILE A 590 -3.75 9.72 12.59
C ILE A 590 -4.55 9.06 11.47
N TYR A 591 -5.24 7.98 11.81
CA TYR A 591 -5.97 7.13 10.88
C TYR A 591 -7.44 7.16 11.32
N LEU A 592 -8.35 7.45 10.39
CA LEU A 592 -9.75 7.06 10.55
C LEU A 592 -9.88 5.60 10.07
N THR A 593 -10.48 4.74 10.88
CA THR A 593 -10.44 3.27 10.67
C THR A 593 -11.84 2.65 10.69
N HIS A 594 -12.02 1.49 11.31
CA HIS A 594 -13.31 0.81 11.44
C HIS A 594 -14.48 1.77 11.78
N GLY A 595 -15.62 1.55 11.13
CA GLY A 595 -16.79 2.41 11.21
C GLY A 595 -16.84 3.52 10.15
N LEU A 596 -15.75 3.78 9.41
CA LEU A 596 -15.79 4.73 8.30
C LEU A 596 -16.75 4.28 7.19
N THR A 597 -17.33 5.24 6.47
CA THR A 597 -18.37 4.99 5.46
C THR A 597 -17.96 5.41 4.05
N SER A 598 -16.87 6.15 3.90
CA SER A 598 -16.31 6.55 2.61
C SER A 598 -15.84 5.34 1.80
N THR A 599 -16.24 5.31 0.53
CA THR A 599 -15.82 4.27 -0.42
C THR A 599 -15.45 4.88 -1.76
N GLY A 600 -14.50 4.25 -2.43
CA GLY A 600 -14.03 4.55 -3.77
C GLY A 600 -14.32 3.41 -4.73
N SER A 601 -13.73 3.49 -5.92
CA SER A 601 -13.79 2.44 -6.92
C SER A 601 -12.54 2.37 -7.78
N LEU A 602 -12.23 1.16 -8.23
CA LEU A 602 -11.10 0.82 -9.08
C LEU A 602 -11.60 0.50 -10.50
N ALA A 603 -10.88 1.01 -11.49
CA ALA A 603 -11.07 0.73 -12.91
C ALA A 603 -9.79 0.14 -13.52
N ILE A 604 -9.90 -0.40 -14.73
CA ILE A 604 -8.76 -0.86 -15.55
C ILE A 604 -8.54 0.09 -16.72
N THR A 605 -7.28 0.34 -17.06
CA THR A 605 -6.88 1.13 -18.22
C THR A 605 -6.74 0.24 -19.47
N SER A 606 -6.66 0.83 -20.66
CA SER A 606 -6.38 0.11 -21.90
C SER A 606 -5.03 -0.65 -21.87
N SER A 607 -4.06 -0.17 -21.10
CA SER A 607 -2.77 -0.84 -20.87
C SER A 607 -2.82 -1.95 -19.81
N GLY A 608 -3.98 -2.19 -19.19
CA GLY A 608 -4.17 -3.21 -18.16
C GLY A 608 -3.62 -2.81 -16.78
N ALA A 609 -3.27 -1.55 -16.56
CA ALA A 609 -3.02 -1.03 -15.22
C ALA A 609 -4.36 -0.76 -14.52
N THR A 610 -4.37 -0.77 -13.18
CA THR A 610 -5.56 -0.32 -12.44
C THR A 610 -5.42 1.15 -12.06
N THR A 611 -6.53 1.88 -12.04
CA THR A 611 -6.61 3.29 -11.62
C THR A 611 -7.82 3.51 -10.71
N PHE A 612 -7.81 4.56 -9.90
CA PHE A 612 -9.01 4.97 -9.17
C PHE A 612 -9.97 5.67 -10.13
N SER A 613 -11.18 5.11 -10.29
CA SER A 613 -12.31 5.83 -10.91
C SER A 613 -13.03 6.73 -9.91
N LYS A 614 -12.89 6.44 -8.62
CA LYS A 614 -13.32 7.27 -7.50
C LYS A 614 -12.35 7.04 -6.34
N ASP A 615 -11.78 8.10 -5.78
CA ASP A 615 -10.92 7.95 -4.60
C ASP A 615 -11.75 7.54 -3.36
N PRO A 616 -11.16 6.83 -2.39
CA PRO A 616 -11.92 6.30 -1.25
C PRO A 616 -12.01 7.24 -0.04
N TYR A 617 -11.57 8.50 -0.10
CA TYR A 617 -11.30 9.29 1.10
C TYR A 617 -12.31 10.41 1.34
N LEU A 618 -12.88 10.45 2.55
CA LEU A 618 -13.77 11.53 3.02
C LEU A 618 -14.90 11.90 2.04
N ASN A 619 -15.49 10.88 1.41
CA ASN A 619 -16.63 11.05 0.51
C ASN A 619 -17.95 11.26 1.24
N THR A 620 -17.99 11.02 2.56
CA THR A 620 -19.16 11.25 3.41
C THR A 620 -18.90 12.42 4.37
N ALA A 621 -19.95 13.19 4.66
CA ALA A 621 -19.85 14.36 5.53
C ALA A 621 -19.48 13.96 6.96
N GLU A 622 -19.95 12.79 7.39
CA GLU A 622 -19.82 12.28 8.75
C GLU A 622 -18.41 11.71 9.02
N ASP A 623 -17.76 11.08 8.03
CA ASP A 623 -16.34 10.73 8.14
C ASP A 623 -15.47 11.98 8.28
N ARG A 624 -15.81 13.02 7.50
CA ARG A 624 -15.13 14.32 7.54
C ARG A 624 -15.33 15.03 8.87
N GLU A 625 -16.55 15.03 9.40
CA GLU A 625 -16.88 15.58 10.72
C GLU A 625 -16.11 14.85 11.82
N ALA A 626 -16.10 13.51 11.80
CA ALA A 626 -15.43 12.68 12.79
C ALA A 626 -13.93 12.99 12.88
N VAL A 627 -13.24 13.09 11.73
CA VAL A 627 -11.82 13.43 11.74
C VAL A 627 -11.57 14.86 12.19
N LEU A 628 -12.37 15.83 11.76
CA LEU A 628 -12.25 17.23 12.20
C LEU A 628 -12.45 17.35 13.71
N GLY A 629 -13.47 16.68 14.26
CA GLY A 629 -13.74 16.62 15.68
C GLY A 629 -12.56 16.04 16.46
N PHE A 630 -11.95 14.96 15.97
CA PHE A 630 -10.76 14.41 16.60
C PHE A 630 -9.55 15.35 16.51
N MET A 631 -9.33 16.02 15.37
CA MET A 631 -8.24 16.99 15.22
C MET A 631 -8.41 18.18 16.17
N GLN A 632 -9.64 18.63 16.41
CA GLN A 632 -9.92 19.66 17.40
C GLN A 632 -9.61 19.17 18.82
N GLN A 633 -10.01 17.94 19.18
CA GLN A 633 -9.65 17.35 20.47
C GLN A 633 -8.12 17.26 20.63
N LEU A 634 -7.38 16.94 19.58
CA LEU A 634 -5.93 16.86 19.59
C LEU A 634 -5.28 18.23 19.83
N ILE A 635 -5.81 19.29 19.22
CA ILE A 635 -5.41 20.68 19.50
C ILE A 635 -5.62 21.00 20.98
N ASP A 636 -6.83 20.74 21.50
CA ASP A 636 -7.20 21.04 22.89
C ASP A 636 -6.32 20.26 23.88
N TYR A 637 -6.05 18.98 23.60
CA TYR A 637 -5.15 18.13 24.41
C TYR A 637 -3.72 18.64 24.41
N SER A 638 -3.22 19.17 23.29
CA SER A 638 -1.88 19.75 23.22
C SER A 638 -1.77 21.07 24.00
N GLY A 639 -2.88 21.80 24.14
CA GLY A 639 -2.96 23.09 24.83
C GLY A 639 -3.07 23.01 26.36
N LYS A 640 -3.30 21.83 26.95
CA LYS A 640 -3.41 21.68 28.41
C LYS A 640 -2.13 22.11 29.12
N ALA A 641 -2.26 22.71 30.31
CA ALA A 641 -1.14 23.27 31.09
C ALA A 641 0.03 22.27 31.29
N ASN A 642 -0.30 21.02 31.60
CA ASN A 642 0.68 19.94 31.85
C ASN A 642 1.02 19.11 30.59
N SER A 643 0.63 19.56 29.39
CA SER A 643 0.98 18.87 28.15
C SER A 643 2.51 18.86 27.95
N THR A 644 3.08 17.72 27.54
CA THR A 644 4.51 17.61 27.20
C THR A 644 4.82 18.01 25.75
N ILE A 645 3.77 18.28 24.97
CA ILE A 645 3.84 18.64 23.55
C ILE A 645 3.07 19.94 23.28
N SER A 646 3.32 20.58 22.14
CA SER A 646 2.61 21.78 21.68
C SER A 646 2.53 21.86 20.16
N LEU A 647 1.44 22.45 19.66
CA LEU A 647 1.28 22.88 18.27
C LEU A 647 1.57 24.38 18.11
N ALA A 648 1.71 24.84 16.87
CA ALA A 648 1.77 26.27 16.58
C ALA A 648 0.42 26.95 16.90
N SER A 649 0.45 28.22 17.28
CA SER A 649 -0.71 28.96 17.79
C SER A 649 -1.84 29.21 16.79
N ASN A 650 -1.58 29.07 15.49
CA ASN A 650 -2.53 29.33 14.40
C ASN A 650 -3.08 28.04 13.74
N VAL A 651 -2.83 26.87 14.35
CA VAL A 651 -3.31 25.59 13.83
C VAL A 651 -4.81 25.43 14.06
N THR A 652 -5.54 25.03 13.03
CA THR A 652 -6.97 24.66 13.08
C THR A 652 -7.16 23.19 12.71
N ALA A 653 -8.28 22.58 13.11
CA ALA A 653 -8.61 21.21 12.72
C ALA A 653 -8.61 21.03 11.19
N GLU A 654 -9.12 22.02 10.45
CA GLU A 654 -9.07 22.04 8.98
C GLU A 654 -7.65 22.06 8.44
N SER A 655 -6.75 22.83 9.05
CA SER A 655 -5.36 22.85 8.62
C SER A 655 -4.65 21.50 8.83
N LEU A 656 -5.05 20.72 9.84
CA LEU A 656 -4.44 19.43 10.19
C LEU A 656 -4.81 18.28 9.25
N ILE A 657 -5.88 18.43 8.47
CA ILE A 657 -6.33 17.38 7.54
C ILE A 657 -5.99 17.67 6.07
N LYS A 658 -5.30 18.79 5.78
CA LYS A 658 -4.91 19.15 4.40
C LYS A 658 -3.99 18.12 3.77
N ASP A 659 -3.05 17.60 4.54
CA ASP A 659 -2.03 16.65 4.08
C ASP A 659 -2.51 15.21 4.28
N LEU A 660 -3.50 14.81 3.47
CA LEU A 660 -3.97 13.43 3.38
C LEU A 660 -2.90 12.55 2.70
N SER A 661 -2.67 11.37 3.27
CA SER A 661 -1.90 10.30 2.64
C SER A 661 -2.72 9.01 2.58
N PRO A 662 -2.55 8.21 1.50
CA PRO A 662 -3.07 6.84 1.46
C PRO A 662 -2.58 6.02 2.65
N GLY A 663 -3.46 5.16 3.17
CA GLY A 663 -3.12 4.17 4.17
C GLY A 663 -2.34 3.00 3.59
N ALA A 664 -2.50 2.74 2.30
CA ALA A 664 -2.06 1.52 1.64
C ALA A 664 -2.64 0.26 2.31
N HIS A 665 -3.85 0.39 2.86
CA HIS A 665 -4.65 -0.64 3.53
C HIS A 665 -5.90 -0.98 2.72
N PHE A 666 -5.76 -0.99 1.39
CA PHE A 666 -6.89 -1.17 0.48
C PHE A 666 -7.62 -2.49 0.68
N ILE A 667 -8.95 -2.43 0.75
CA ILE A 667 -9.85 -3.59 0.83
C ILE A 667 -11.09 -3.43 -0.06
N GLY A 668 -11.94 -4.45 -0.13
CA GLY A 668 -13.35 -4.33 -0.54
C GLY A 668 -13.66 -4.42 -2.04
N THR A 669 -12.65 -4.45 -2.90
CA THR A 669 -12.86 -4.46 -4.37
C THR A 669 -13.44 -5.76 -4.94
N ALA A 670 -13.52 -6.82 -4.15
CA ALA A 670 -14.23 -8.06 -4.45
C ALA A 670 -15.08 -8.48 -3.24
N ARG A 671 -15.78 -7.50 -2.65
CA ARG A 671 -16.52 -7.61 -1.38
C ARG A 671 -17.35 -8.89 -1.25
N MET A 672 -17.29 -9.51 -0.08
CA MET A 672 -18.13 -10.64 0.32
C MET A 672 -19.56 -10.22 0.67
N GLY A 673 -20.53 -11.07 0.32
CA GLY A 673 -21.93 -10.90 0.71
C GLY A 673 -22.65 -12.23 0.94
N SER A 674 -23.80 -12.17 1.62
CA SER A 674 -24.67 -13.33 1.86
C SER A 674 -25.53 -13.71 0.66
N SER A 675 -25.69 -12.79 -0.29
CA SER A 675 -26.57 -12.90 -1.45
C SER A 675 -25.91 -12.29 -2.68
N ASN A 676 -26.28 -12.80 -3.86
CA ASN A 676 -25.96 -12.16 -5.14
C ASN A 676 -27.01 -11.10 -5.49
N ASP A 677 -27.00 -9.99 -4.74
CA ASP A 677 -27.91 -8.84 -4.86
C ASP A 677 -27.32 -7.68 -5.69
N GLY A 678 -26.15 -7.90 -6.31
CA GLY A 678 -25.43 -6.88 -7.05
C GLY A 678 -24.51 -6.01 -6.19
N GLU A 679 -24.39 -6.26 -4.89
CA GLU A 679 -23.50 -5.50 -3.98
C GLU A 679 -22.25 -6.28 -3.54
N SER A 680 -22.14 -7.55 -3.91
CA SER A 680 -21.02 -8.43 -3.57
C SER A 680 -20.48 -9.19 -4.79
N VAL A 681 -19.21 -9.58 -4.70
CA VAL A 681 -18.49 -10.34 -5.74
C VAL A 681 -18.33 -11.80 -5.35
N VAL A 682 -18.19 -12.08 -4.05
CA VAL A 682 -18.03 -13.44 -3.53
C VAL A 682 -19.08 -13.79 -2.47
N ASP A 683 -19.42 -15.07 -2.41
CA ASP A 683 -20.28 -15.63 -1.38
C ASP A 683 -19.54 -15.86 -0.05
N THR A 684 -20.25 -16.39 0.96
CA THR A 684 -19.69 -16.69 2.29
C THR A 684 -18.72 -17.88 2.33
N ASN A 685 -18.51 -18.57 1.21
CA ASN A 685 -17.43 -19.54 1.01
C ASN A 685 -16.28 -18.95 0.18
N THR A 686 -16.29 -17.63 0.00
CA THR A 686 -15.34 -16.86 -0.81
C THR A 686 -15.37 -17.19 -2.31
N LYS A 687 -16.40 -17.90 -2.77
CA LYS A 687 -16.58 -18.29 -4.17
C LYS A 687 -17.15 -17.11 -4.95
N VAL A 688 -16.58 -16.82 -6.11
CA VAL A 688 -17.08 -15.78 -7.01
C VAL A 688 -18.50 -16.15 -7.48
N TRP A 689 -19.43 -15.21 -7.36
CA TRP A 689 -20.80 -15.40 -7.84
C TRP A 689 -20.82 -15.74 -9.33
N GLY A 690 -21.68 -16.68 -9.73
CA GLY A 690 -21.73 -17.17 -11.12
C GLY A 690 -20.57 -18.09 -11.53
N MET A 691 -19.62 -18.38 -10.63
CA MET A 691 -18.55 -19.34 -10.89
C MET A 691 -18.69 -20.60 -10.03
N ASP A 692 -18.18 -21.71 -10.56
CA ASP A 692 -18.22 -23.02 -9.89
C ASP A 692 -16.98 -23.29 -9.04
N ASN A 693 -15.81 -22.79 -9.42
CA ASN A 693 -14.53 -23.19 -8.83
C ASN A 693 -13.48 -22.05 -8.87
N LEU A 694 -13.96 -20.81 -8.79
CA LEU A 694 -13.12 -19.62 -8.64
C LEU A 694 -13.41 -18.96 -7.29
N PHE A 695 -12.37 -18.71 -6.52
CA PHE A 695 -12.44 -18.13 -5.18
C PHE A 695 -11.56 -16.89 -5.07
N VAL A 696 -11.87 -16.01 -4.13
CA VAL A 696 -11.02 -14.87 -3.75
C VAL A 696 -10.65 -15.01 -2.28
N VAL A 697 -9.35 -14.95 -1.97
CA VAL A 697 -8.82 -15.02 -0.60
C VAL A 697 -7.71 -13.98 -0.46
N ASP A 698 -8.11 -12.72 -0.30
CA ASP A 698 -7.23 -11.61 0.05
C ASP A 698 -8.05 -10.42 0.59
N ALA A 699 -7.40 -9.29 0.81
CA ALA A 699 -8.00 -8.05 1.30
C ALA A 699 -9.21 -7.55 0.47
N SER A 700 -9.32 -7.92 -0.82
CA SER A 700 -10.42 -7.48 -1.68
C SER A 700 -11.78 -8.03 -1.25
N MET A 701 -11.83 -9.19 -0.59
CA MET A 701 -13.09 -9.79 -0.13
C MET A 701 -13.65 -9.16 1.15
N HIS A 702 -12.85 -8.37 1.86
CA HIS A 702 -13.23 -7.81 3.15
C HIS A 702 -14.36 -6.78 2.98
N PRO A 703 -15.47 -6.89 3.73
CA PRO A 703 -16.57 -5.94 3.64
C PRO A 703 -16.34 -4.63 4.39
N ASP A 704 -15.36 -4.59 5.30
CA ASP A 704 -15.07 -3.40 6.12
C ASP A 704 -13.62 -3.35 6.60
N LEU A 705 -13.16 -2.12 6.86
CA LEU A 705 -11.84 -1.86 7.40
C LEU A 705 -11.76 -2.25 8.88
N PRO A 706 -10.67 -2.88 9.32
CA PRO A 706 -10.46 -3.20 10.73
C PRO A 706 -10.09 -1.96 11.53
N THR A 707 -10.14 -2.10 12.86
CA THR A 707 -9.70 -1.07 13.81
C THR A 707 -8.19 -0.75 13.69
N GLY A 708 -7.40 -1.65 13.12
CA GLY A 708 -5.95 -1.58 13.04
C GLY A 708 -5.37 -1.63 11.63
N ASN A 709 -4.05 -1.80 11.50
CA ASN A 709 -3.43 -2.11 10.20
C ASN A 709 -3.94 -3.47 9.66
N THR A 710 -4.16 -3.57 8.35
CA THR A 710 -4.95 -4.66 7.75
C THR A 710 -4.28 -6.03 7.68
N GLN A 711 -2.95 -6.13 7.84
CA GLN A 711 -2.27 -7.40 7.56
C GLN A 711 -2.74 -8.56 8.47
N ALA A 712 -2.97 -8.31 9.76
CA ALA A 712 -3.35 -9.36 10.70
C ALA A 712 -4.74 -9.90 10.38
N ILE A 713 -5.74 -9.02 10.19
CA ILE A 713 -7.10 -9.46 9.87
C ILE A 713 -7.17 -10.20 8.53
N VAL A 714 -6.38 -9.79 7.53
CA VAL A 714 -6.31 -10.47 6.22
C VAL A 714 -5.74 -11.88 6.37
N MET A 715 -4.72 -12.06 7.20
CA MET A 715 -4.14 -13.38 7.48
C MET A 715 -5.11 -14.28 8.27
N VAL A 716 -5.83 -13.73 9.24
CA VAL A 716 -6.90 -14.46 9.98
C VAL A 716 -8.02 -14.90 9.02
N ALA A 717 -8.48 -14.00 8.16
CA ALA A 717 -9.52 -14.31 7.18
C ALA A 717 -9.06 -15.37 6.18
N ALA A 718 -7.77 -15.38 5.78
CA ALA A 718 -7.21 -16.39 4.90
C ALA A 718 -7.18 -17.80 5.53
N GLU A 719 -6.78 -17.90 6.81
CA GLU A 719 -6.84 -19.16 7.58
C GLU A 719 -8.25 -19.76 7.59
N TYR A 720 -9.27 -18.91 7.80
CA TYR A 720 -10.67 -19.35 7.86
C TYR A 720 -11.29 -19.61 6.48
N ALA A 721 -10.91 -18.82 5.47
CA ALA A 721 -11.36 -19.00 4.09
C ALA A 721 -11.04 -20.40 3.57
N VAL A 722 -9.83 -20.91 3.83
CA VAL A 722 -9.45 -22.26 3.37
C VAL A 722 -10.27 -23.35 4.04
N GLU A 723 -10.65 -23.19 5.31
CA GLU A 723 -11.56 -24.14 5.96
C GLU A 723 -12.91 -24.20 5.25
N LYS A 724 -13.46 -23.05 4.84
CA LYS A 724 -14.69 -22.97 4.04
C LYS A 724 -14.52 -23.64 2.67
N ILE A 725 -13.42 -23.35 1.97
CA ILE A 725 -13.13 -23.92 0.64
C ILE A 725 -13.04 -25.45 0.70
N LEU A 726 -12.32 -26.00 1.69
CA LEU A 726 -12.13 -27.44 1.85
C LEU A 726 -13.41 -28.15 2.30
N ALA A 727 -14.22 -27.52 3.15
CA ALA A 727 -15.49 -28.10 3.60
C ALA A 727 -16.47 -28.38 2.45
N ARG A 728 -16.41 -27.60 1.37
CA ARG A 728 -17.22 -27.81 0.16
C ARG A 728 -16.90 -29.14 -0.54
N GLY A 729 -15.63 -29.55 -0.56
CA GLY A 729 -15.17 -30.77 -1.24
C GLY A 729 -15.69 -32.07 -0.61
N ASN A 730 -16.11 -32.03 0.65
CA ASN A 730 -16.64 -33.18 1.39
C ASN A 730 -18.18 -33.30 1.33
N GLY A 731 -18.87 -32.35 0.69
CA GLY A 731 -20.30 -32.42 0.43
C GLY A 731 -20.57 -33.14 -0.89
N THR A 732 -21.05 -34.38 -0.84
CA THR A 732 -21.67 -35.05 -1.99
C THR A 732 -22.71 -34.13 -2.63
N GLY A 733 -22.65 -34.00 -3.96
CA GLY A 733 -23.42 -33.03 -4.72
C GLY A 733 -24.92 -33.08 -4.46
N ASP A 734 -25.53 -31.90 -4.48
CA ASP A 734 -26.96 -31.77 -4.71
C ASP A 734 -27.17 -30.85 -5.91
N GLY A 735 -27.64 -31.47 -6.98
CA GLY A 735 -28.20 -30.78 -8.13
C GLY A 735 -29.60 -30.26 -7.81
N THR A 736 -29.91 -29.09 -8.35
CA THR A 736 -31.24 -28.59 -8.72
C THR A 736 -32.48 -29.33 -8.16
N GLY A 737 -33.25 -28.65 -7.32
CA GLY A 737 -34.61 -29.06 -6.94
C GLY A 737 -35.44 -27.88 -6.44
N ASN A 738 -36.19 -27.26 -7.35
CA ASN A 738 -37.23 -26.28 -7.05
C ASN A 738 -38.37 -26.99 -6.28
N GLY A 739 -38.76 -26.51 -5.09
CA GLY A 739 -39.81 -27.15 -4.29
C GLY A 739 -40.24 -26.32 -3.08
N ASN A 740 -41.38 -25.66 -3.22
CA ASN A 740 -42.11 -24.93 -2.19
C ASN A 740 -42.47 -25.86 -1.00
N GLY A 741 -42.15 -25.49 0.24
CA GLY A 741 -42.49 -26.29 1.44
C GLY A 741 -42.10 -25.63 2.76
N SER A 742 -43.11 -25.20 3.51
CA SER A 742 -43.13 -24.65 4.87
C SER A 742 -42.07 -25.15 5.87
N THR A 743 -41.47 -24.20 6.59
CA THR A 743 -40.63 -24.37 7.80
C THR A 743 -41.44 -24.85 9.01
N PRO A 744 -40.95 -25.81 9.82
CA PRO A 744 -41.35 -25.96 11.21
C PRO A 744 -40.34 -25.29 12.14
N THR A 745 -40.85 -24.40 12.98
CA THR A 745 -40.17 -23.74 14.10
C THR A 745 -39.76 -24.74 15.18
N PRO A 746 -38.55 -24.70 15.76
CA PRO A 746 -38.27 -25.38 17.02
C PRO A 746 -38.61 -24.47 18.21
N THR A 747 -39.45 -24.99 19.10
CA THR A 747 -39.84 -24.42 20.39
C THR A 747 -38.71 -24.56 21.42
N PRO A 748 -38.55 -23.63 22.39
CA PRO A 748 -37.45 -23.68 23.37
C PRO A 748 -37.79 -24.56 24.57
N VAL A 749 -36.83 -25.38 25.02
CA VAL A 749 -36.91 -26.07 26.30
C VAL A 749 -36.19 -25.24 27.37
N THR A 750 -36.98 -24.83 28.35
CA THR A 750 -36.62 -24.09 29.56
C THR A 750 -35.97 -25.02 30.58
N THR A 751 -34.92 -24.58 31.26
CA THR A 751 -34.68 -24.96 32.66
C THR A 751 -34.14 -23.76 33.44
N THR A 752 -34.81 -23.50 34.55
CA THR A 752 -34.71 -22.35 35.44
C THR A 752 -33.53 -22.48 36.42
N ALA A 753 -32.90 -21.35 36.72
CA ALA A 753 -32.00 -21.19 37.85
C ALA A 753 -32.77 -21.05 39.17
N SER A 754 -32.19 -21.52 40.27
CA SER A 754 -32.48 -21.00 41.61
C SER A 754 -31.18 -20.90 42.40
N ALA A 755 -30.96 -19.72 42.96
CA ALA A 755 -29.81 -19.37 43.78
C ALA A 755 -30.10 -19.62 45.27
N THR A 756 -29.09 -19.99 46.04
CA THR A 756 -28.95 -19.58 47.45
C THR A 756 -27.51 -19.81 47.93
N THR A 757 -26.89 -18.74 48.43
CA THR A 757 -25.60 -18.68 49.17
C THR A 757 -25.74 -19.38 50.54
N PRO A 758 -24.65 -19.87 51.20
CA PRO A 758 -23.84 -18.96 52.01
C PRO A 758 -22.33 -19.30 52.17
N THR A 759 -21.62 -18.23 52.56
CA THR A 759 -20.36 -18.08 53.30
C THR A 759 -19.87 -19.27 54.15
N ALA A 760 -18.56 -19.58 54.11
CA ALA A 760 -17.73 -19.86 55.30
C ALA A 760 -16.24 -20.03 54.96
N THR A 761 -15.42 -19.63 55.94
CA THR A 761 -13.99 -19.43 56.00
C THR A 761 -13.19 -20.71 56.31
N ALA A 762 -11.88 -20.65 55.97
CA ALA A 762 -10.74 -21.21 56.71
C ALA A 762 -10.19 -22.64 56.43
N THR A 763 -8.87 -22.62 56.16
CA THR A 763 -7.80 -23.55 56.60
C THR A 763 -7.66 -24.93 55.96
N GLY A 764 -6.44 -25.22 55.47
CA GLY A 764 -6.01 -26.58 55.15
C GLY A 764 -4.76 -26.64 54.26
N THR A 765 -3.59 -26.75 54.89
CA THR A 765 -2.28 -27.04 54.30
C THR A 765 -2.22 -28.39 53.57
N ALA A 766 -1.51 -28.48 52.43
CA ALA A 766 -0.32 -29.35 52.20
C ALA A 766 -0.14 -29.84 50.74
N ARG A 767 0.98 -29.36 50.15
CA ARG A 767 2.00 -30.02 49.30
C ARG A 767 1.68 -30.71 47.94
N PRO A 768 2.65 -30.70 47.01
CA PRO A 768 2.43 -30.94 45.58
C PRO A 768 2.88 -32.34 45.12
N CYS A 769 2.15 -32.93 44.17
CA CYS A 769 2.56 -34.16 43.49
C CYS A 769 3.15 -33.83 42.11
N LYS A 770 4.43 -34.19 41.91
CA LYS A 770 5.15 -34.14 40.63
C LYS A 770 4.77 -35.34 39.76
N SER A 771 4.53 -35.14 38.47
CA SER A 771 4.77 -36.19 37.46
C SER A 771 5.61 -35.64 36.30
N LYS A 772 6.79 -36.27 36.13
CA LYS A 772 7.80 -36.00 35.11
C LYS A 772 7.29 -36.43 33.72
N ARG A 773 7.49 -35.60 32.69
CA ARG A 773 7.68 -36.06 31.30
C ARG A 773 9.03 -35.55 30.79
N ARG A 774 9.86 -36.50 30.38
CA ARG A 774 11.20 -36.33 29.80
C ARG A 774 11.07 -35.76 28.38
N ALA A 775 11.66 -34.60 28.10
CA ALA A 775 12.00 -34.17 26.75
C ALA A 775 13.47 -34.49 26.49
N LYS A 776 13.74 -35.33 25.48
CA LYS A 776 15.10 -35.55 24.95
C LYS A 776 15.45 -34.36 24.06
N LYS A 777 16.41 -33.53 24.49
CA LYS A 777 17.10 -32.56 23.61
C LYS A 777 18.04 -33.33 22.69
N ARG A 778 17.88 -33.19 21.37
CA ARG A 778 18.92 -33.43 20.38
C ARG A 778 19.21 -32.08 19.72
N ALA A 779 20.41 -31.56 19.94
CA ALA A 779 20.90 -30.36 19.28
C ALA A 779 21.27 -30.70 17.83
N LEU A 780 20.72 -29.97 16.87
CA LEU A 780 21.17 -29.94 15.48
C LEU A 780 22.03 -28.70 15.29
N LYS A 781 23.22 -28.89 14.69
CA LYS A 781 24.21 -27.85 14.41
C LYS A 781 23.81 -27.06 13.16
N TRP A 782 24.08 -25.76 13.21
CA TRP A 782 23.80 -24.74 12.20
C TRP A 782 24.89 -24.69 11.11
N SER A 783 24.85 -25.62 10.16
CA SER A 783 25.69 -25.49 8.95
C SER A 783 24.98 -25.84 7.64
N ASP A 784 23.65 -25.97 7.65
CA ASP A 784 22.85 -26.20 6.44
C ASP A 784 21.48 -25.50 6.54
N LEU A 785 21.48 -24.16 6.59
CA LEU A 785 20.33 -23.30 6.29
C LEU A 785 20.78 -22.03 5.57
#